data_AF-A0A7C5JG82-F1
#
_entry.id   AF-A0A7C5JG82-F1
#
_cell.length_a   1.000
_cell.length_b   1.000
_cell.length_c   1.000
_cell.angle_alpha   90.00
_cell.angle_beta   90.00
_cell.angle_gamma   90.00
#
_symmetry.space_group_name_H-M   'P 1'
#
loop_
_entity.id
_entity.type
_entity.pdbx_description
1 polymer ?
#
loop_
_entity_poly.entity_id
_entity_poly.type
_entity_poly.pdbx_seq_one_letter_code
_entity_poly.pdbx_strand_id
1 'polypeptide(L)'
;MRKTYGNTWWGKEWLNALAQIDYSNRLPRGRTYANKGLVGDIKIAGNKITSSVKGSHFKAYKISITIPKFSAKQKFQIIEMVTDNPALLSKLLNRNLPNFLNQSCKRIGIDIFPSSWNDMKGSCSCPDWAVPCKHMAATLYLIANEIDKNPFIVFQLHDFDLFKGLEGVGYSMLGQQETHITKLSELMVPFSFDEEKFVWQKEVYKDLDFSKIPNCKEQLLSILSSQAVFFPLGNFKSVLEKAYRSVARTMLKRIKKNVDTELSSTMDSTDEIELLLDAEFDFLTCNFRNNKGKLILHLDNEEDLMEWLETIPSSRLDALAPELRALFLTFRLAEKLVIQSACIPQLLKLGTKHYRIRWLPALINEEVKIVFEKLQALTPPNILYYKKGKDIYQPCKGNIYLSLLSFFISYFFNSCHNLKGKINETEVGRLFFNGSLEHFATFESREYPMAIQLWLNKFYIVDKQYIPVIQVTDSEAGFQVEVAIENTKKPNDPLVTLPQLFKEHSYTAIRLPILRDLAMLSDYFPQIDLLLATKGKEKLFFDAAGFVHILFKILPSIQLFGIKILLPKALRKLIRPKVSMVLESRESGVVSKSSLISLDNILSFQWQIAIGDQLMNQREFLKLVKQFSGIVKLNEQYVFFDEKEIKNLLDKLEAPPELDSHQILQVALTEEYEGAKVSLDAKTKQLIDGLLKEEKTKIPKKLKATLRPYQQRGYEWLYKNTRVGFGSVIADDMGLGKTLQVIATLLKLKEDGEFQKHKALIIVPTTLLTNWEKEIQKFAPSLDTHVYHGSNRNLKALANAQILITTYGVIRSEGAKLQKLKWLVIVIDEAQNIKNPGTAQTKAVKKIKA
;
A
#
# COMPACT_ATOMS: atom_id res chain seq x y z
N MET A 1 -2.56 -0.15 35.05
CA MET A 1 -1.94 -1.36 34.44
C MET A 1 -0.60 -1.65 35.13
N ARG A 2 -0.15 -2.91 35.22
CA ARG A 2 1.14 -3.26 35.87
C ARG A 2 2.27 -3.19 34.83
N LYS A 3 3.38 -2.49 35.14
CA LYS A 3 4.57 -2.44 34.28
C LYS A 3 5.25 -3.82 34.20
N THR A 4 5.79 -4.14 33.02
CA THR A 4 6.69 -5.28 32.81
C THR A 4 8.15 -4.81 32.78
N TYR A 5 9.05 -5.65 33.30
CA TYR A 5 10.49 -5.39 33.43
C TYR A 5 11.26 -6.55 32.78
N GLY A 6 12.43 -6.29 32.21
CA GLY A 6 13.18 -7.29 31.46
C GLY A 6 12.51 -7.60 30.13
N ASN A 7 12.04 -6.56 29.45
CA ASN A 7 11.35 -6.67 28.15
C ASN A 7 12.32 -6.99 27.01
N THR A 8 13.62 -6.80 27.23
CA THR A 8 14.71 -7.11 26.29
C THR A 8 15.54 -8.29 26.81
N TRP A 9 16.35 -8.92 25.94
CA TRP A 9 17.21 -10.02 26.40
C TRP A 9 18.24 -9.56 27.43
N TRP A 10 18.78 -8.34 27.30
CA TRP A 10 19.75 -7.78 28.23
C TRP A 10 19.11 -7.37 29.57
N GLY A 11 17.90 -6.80 29.55
CA GLY A 11 17.14 -6.54 30.78
C GLY A 11 16.74 -7.83 31.48
N LYS A 12 16.46 -8.90 30.73
CA LYS A 12 16.21 -10.24 31.27
C LYS A 12 17.48 -10.84 31.88
N GLU A 13 18.62 -10.75 31.22
CA GLU A 13 19.92 -11.18 31.76
C GLU A 13 20.27 -10.44 33.06
N TRP A 14 20.03 -9.14 33.13
CA TRP A 14 20.18 -8.37 34.38
C TRP A 14 19.30 -8.92 35.51
N LEU A 15 18.05 -9.27 35.22
CA LEU A 15 17.15 -9.86 36.22
C LEU A 15 17.48 -11.33 36.53
N ASN A 16 18.13 -12.06 35.62
CA ASN A 16 18.57 -13.44 35.85
C ASN A 16 19.60 -13.52 36.99
N ALA A 17 20.39 -12.47 37.20
CA ALA A 17 21.26 -12.34 38.39
C ALA A 17 20.50 -12.46 39.72
N LEU A 18 19.19 -12.22 39.70
CA LEU A 18 18.30 -12.31 40.86
C LEU A 18 17.55 -13.64 40.96
N ALA A 19 17.66 -14.53 39.96
CA ALA A 19 16.82 -15.73 39.85
C ALA A 19 17.22 -16.87 40.79
N GLN A 20 18.49 -16.95 41.21
CA GLN A 20 19.01 -18.02 42.08
C GLN A 20 18.98 -17.65 43.58
N ILE A 21 18.07 -16.77 43.98
CA ILE A 21 17.97 -16.29 45.36
C ILE A 21 16.87 -17.09 46.08
N ASP A 22 17.23 -17.77 47.17
CA ASP A 22 16.39 -18.69 47.97
C ASP A 22 15.18 -18.05 48.71
N TYR A 23 14.66 -16.92 48.23
CA TYR A 23 13.59 -16.17 48.88
C TYR A 23 12.42 -15.85 47.94
N SER A 24 11.67 -16.90 47.59
CA SER A 24 10.59 -16.93 46.57
C SER A 24 9.54 -15.79 46.65
N ASN A 25 9.25 -15.25 47.84
CA ASN A 25 8.22 -14.21 48.02
C ASN A 25 8.73 -12.76 48.04
N ARG A 26 10.05 -12.51 47.99
CA ARG A 26 10.61 -11.15 48.15
C ARG A 26 10.71 -10.38 46.83
N LEU A 27 11.10 -11.05 45.75
CA LEU A 27 11.18 -10.45 44.41
C LEU A 27 9.80 -9.99 43.89
N PRO A 28 8.70 -10.77 44.02
CA PRO A 28 7.37 -10.30 43.62
C PRO A 28 6.89 -9.08 44.43
N ARG A 29 7.24 -9.02 45.73
CA ARG A 29 6.94 -7.86 46.59
C ARG A 29 7.76 -6.64 46.16
N GLY A 30 9.05 -6.81 45.86
CA GLY A 30 9.87 -5.72 45.32
C GLY A 30 9.34 -5.16 44.01
N ARG A 31 8.91 -6.04 43.08
CA ARG A 31 8.23 -5.63 41.84
C ARG A 31 6.95 -4.84 42.12
N THR A 32 6.20 -5.23 43.15
CA THR A 32 5.00 -4.51 43.58
C THR A 32 5.33 -3.11 44.10
N TYR A 33 6.43 -2.94 44.84
CA TYR A 33 6.89 -1.64 45.34
C TYR A 33 7.32 -0.72 44.18
N ALA A 34 8.06 -1.26 43.21
CA ALA A 34 8.41 -0.53 41.99
C ALA A 34 7.15 -0.06 41.23
N ASN A 35 6.18 -0.95 41.03
CA ASN A 35 4.92 -0.61 40.34
C ASN A 35 4.03 0.40 41.08
N LYS A 36 4.17 0.51 42.40
CA LYS A 36 3.45 1.50 43.22
C LYS A 36 4.15 2.87 43.27
N GLY A 37 5.30 3.03 42.62
CA GLY A 37 6.07 4.28 42.65
C GLY A 37 6.66 4.59 44.04
N LEU A 38 6.96 3.57 44.84
CA LEU A 38 7.49 3.75 46.20
C LEU A 38 8.99 3.99 46.25
N VAL A 39 9.69 3.90 45.12
CA VAL A 39 11.12 4.17 45.01
C VAL A 39 11.29 5.65 44.65
N GLY A 40 11.99 6.40 45.50
CA GLY A 40 12.41 7.77 45.23
C GLY A 40 13.66 7.83 44.36
N ASP A 41 14.29 9.01 44.28
CA ASP A 41 15.37 9.30 43.34
C ASP A 41 16.49 8.26 43.35
N ILE A 42 16.60 7.53 42.24
CA ILE A 42 17.72 6.64 41.95
C ILE A 42 18.85 7.47 41.36
N LYS A 43 20.05 7.32 41.93
CA LYS A 43 21.29 7.94 41.42
C LYS A 43 22.32 6.85 41.14
N ILE A 44 22.90 6.91 39.94
CA ILE A 44 24.02 6.08 39.51
C ILE A 44 25.26 6.96 39.49
N ALA A 45 26.26 6.64 40.31
CA ALA A 45 27.54 7.34 40.38
C ALA A 45 28.68 6.32 40.25
N GLY A 46 29.28 6.25 39.05
CA GLY A 46 30.22 5.18 38.69
C GLY A 46 29.56 3.81 38.85
N ASN A 47 30.18 2.97 39.69
CA ASN A 47 29.70 1.60 39.95
C ASN A 47 28.73 1.46 41.12
N LYS A 48 28.19 2.57 41.65
CA LYS A 48 27.31 2.60 42.82
C LYS A 48 25.93 3.13 42.48
N ILE A 49 24.91 2.35 42.80
CA ILE A 49 23.49 2.69 42.70
C ILE A 49 22.99 3.06 44.10
N THR A 50 22.39 4.22 44.25
CA THR A 50 21.75 4.65 45.51
C THR A 50 20.31 5.06 45.27
N SER A 51 19.43 4.75 46.22
CA SER A 51 18.03 5.15 46.15
C SER A 51 17.39 5.24 47.53
N SER A 52 16.23 5.87 47.61
CA SER A 52 15.35 5.84 48.78
C SER A 52 14.08 5.05 48.45
N VAL A 53 13.57 4.24 49.37
CA VAL A 53 12.33 3.48 49.15
C VAL A 53 11.39 3.66 50.33
N LYS A 54 10.18 4.14 50.06
CA LYS A 54 9.11 4.28 51.05
C LYS A 54 8.59 2.89 51.43
N GLY A 55 8.66 2.59 52.72
CA GLY A 55 8.15 1.34 53.28
C GLY A 55 6.99 1.57 54.23
N SER A 56 6.83 0.65 55.18
CA SER A 56 5.86 0.77 56.28
C SER A 56 6.24 1.82 57.32
N HIS A 57 7.51 2.24 57.34
CA HIS A 57 8.03 3.24 58.27
C HIS A 57 7.91 4.66 57.69
N PHE A 58 7.76 5.68 58.55
CA PHE A 58 7.59 7.07 58.14
C PHE A 58 8.79 7.61 57.33
N LYS A 59 10.01 7.25 57.74
CA LYS A 59 11.26 7.56 57.01
C LYS A 59 11.51 6.52 55.90
N ALA A 60 11.86 6.99 54.71
CA ALA A 60 12.24 6.12 53.59
C ALA A 60 13.55 5.36 53.89
N TYR A 61 13.61 4.09 53.50
CA TYR A 61 14.81 3.27 53.63
C TYR A 61 15.85 3.67 52.59
N LYS A 62 17.13 3.71 52.99
CA LYS A 62 18.25 4.02 52.09
C LYS A 62 18.85 2.73 51.56
N ILE A 63 18.97 2.65 50.23
CA ILE A 63 19.52 1.52 49.50
C ILE A 63 20.85 1.95 48.87
N SER A 64 21.83 1.06 48.91
CA SER A 64 23.09 1.19 48.18
C SER A 64 23.47 -0.15 47.59
N ILE A 65 23.73 -0.21 46.28
CA ILE A 65 24.16 -1.41 45.56
C ILE A 65 25.41 -1.07 44.77
N THR A 66 26.44 -1.91 44.84
CA THR A 66 27.74 -1.69 44.20
C THR A 66 28.07 -2.86 43.29
N ILE A 67 28.48 -2.56 42.06
CA ILE A 67 28.88 -3.54 41.04
C ILE A 67 30.41 -3.53 40.88
N PRO A 68 31.08 -4.65 40.57
CA PRO A 68 32.53 -4.68 40.34
C PRO A 68 32.94 -3.75 39.19
N LYS A 69 34.09 -3.09 39.28
CA LYS A 69 34.59 -2.25 38.19
C LYS A 69 35.31 -3.07 37.13
N PHE A 70 35.27 -2.62 35.87
CA PHE A 70 36.20 -3.15 34.87
C PHE A 70 37.62 -2.61 35.08
N SER A 71 38.61 -3.47 34.95
CA SER A 71 40.02 -3.09 34.86
C SER A 71 40.30 -2.37 33.53
N ALA A 72 41.40 -1.61 33.46
CA ALA A 72 41.80 -0.92 32.23
C ALA A 72 41.99 -1.89 31.05
N LYS A 73 42.55 -3.09 31.31
CA LYS A 73 42.69 -4.17 30.32
C LYS A 73 41.34 -4.62 29.78
N GLN A 74 40.36 -4.85 30.66
CA GLN A 74 39.02 -5.27 30.24
C GLN A 74 38.31 -4.19 29.42
N LYS A 75 38.42 -2.92 29.82
CA LYS A 75 37.86 -1.79 29.05
C LYS A 75 38.45 -1.74 27.63
N PHE A 76 39.78 -1.88 27.51
CA PHE A 76 40.46 -1.92 26.21
C PHE A 76 39.98 -3.10 25.34
N GLN A 77 39.90 -4.31 25.90
CA GLN A 77 39.44 -5.50 25.17
C GLN A 77 38.00 -5.36 24.66
N ILE A 78 37.10 -4.75 25.45
CA ILE A 78 35.72 -4.48 25.00
C ILE A 78 35.71 -3.49 23.83
N ILE A 79 36.51 -2.42 23.91
CA ILE A 79 36.61 -1.42 22.83
C ILE A 79 37.11 -2.09 21.55
N GLU A 80 38.22 -2.83 21.63
CA GLU A 80 38.83 -3.54 20.50
C GLU A 80 37.82 -4.47 19.81
N MET A 81 37.10 -5.30 20.58
CA MET A 81 36.06 -6.19 20.04
C MET A 81 34.95 -5.44 19.29
N VAL A 82 34.52 -4.28 19.80
CA VAL A 82 33.47 -3.47 19.18
C VAL A 82 34.00 -2.76 17.92
N THR A 83 35.24 -2.27 17.94
CA THR A 83 35.83 -1.54 16.81
C THR A 83 36.27 -2.44 15.66
N ASP A 84 36.65 -3.68 15.95
CA ASP A 84 37.08 -4.65 14.95
C ASP A 84 35.91 -5.21 14.14
N ASN A 85 34.71 -5.25 14.75
CA ASN A 85 33.50 -5.73 14.12
C ASN A 85 32.44 -4.62 13.97
N PRO A 86 32.35 -3.96 12.80
CA PRO A 86 31.38 -2.90 12.55
C PRO A 86 29.91 -3.33 12.74
N ALA A 87 29.58 -4.62 12.64
CA ALA A 87 28.24 -5.12 12.90
C ALA A 87 27.85 -5.03 14.39
N LEU A 88 28.83 -5.17 15.30
CA LEU A 88 28.58 -4.97 16.74
C LEU A 88 28.39 -3.48 17.04
N LEU A 89 29.25 -2.63 16.50
CA LEU A 89 29.15 -1.19 16.64
C LEU A 89 27.80 -0.67 16.09
N SER A 90 27.37 -1.13 14.92
CA SER A 90 26.12 -0.68 14.30
C SER A 90 24.88 -1.01 15.12
N LYS A 91 24.84 -2.17 15.78
CA LYS A 91 23.75 -2.56 16.70
C LYS A 91 23.78 -1.73 17.98
N LEU A 92 24.96 -1.50 18.55
CA LEU A 92 25.14 -0.64 19.72
C LEU A 92 24.65 0.79 19.44
N LEU A 93 24.91 1.35 18.24
CA LEU A 93 24.38 2.65 17.82
C LEU A 93 22.85 2.76 17.87
N ASN A 94 22.15 1.63 17.72
CA ASN A 94 20.69 1.55 17.83
C ASN A 94 20.21 1.22 19.26
N ARG A 95 21.08 1.37 20.28
CA ARG A 95 20.84 0.95 21.67
C ARG A 95 20.40 -0.53 21.78
N ASN A 96 20.89 -1.36 20.87
CA ASN A 96 20.68 -2.80 20.89
C ASN A 96 21.99 -3.48 21.31
N LEU A 97 21.98 -4.16 22.46
CA LEU A 97 23.13 -4.94 22.90
C LEU A 97 23.14 -6.28 22.15
N PRO A 98 24.16 -6.62 21.35
CA PRO A 98 24.22 -7.91 20.67
C PRO A 98 24.54 -9.02 21.67
N ASN A 99 23.78 -10.13 21.65
CA ASN A 99 24.07 -11.28 22.52
C ASN A 99 25.47 -11.85 22.26
N PHE A 100 25.92 -11.83 20.99
CA PHE A 100 27.26 -12.25 20.61
C PHE A 100 28.37 -11.46 21.34
N LEU A 101 28.18 -10.17 21.61
CA LEU A 101 29.15 -9.37 22.38
C LEU A 101 29.25 -9.88 23.81
N ASN A 102 28.11 -10.12 24.47
CA ASN A 102 28.08 -10.70 25.82
C ASN A 102 28.72 -12.10 25.89
N GLN A 103 28.43 -12.96 24.91
CA GLN A 103 29.05 -14.28 24.82
C GLN A 103 30.56 -14.20 24.60
N SER A 104 31.02 -13.28 23.75
CA SER A 104 32.44 -13.07 23.47
C SER A 104 33.18 -12.54 24.70
N CYS A 105 32.59 -11.58 25.41
CA CYS A 105 33.13 -11.09 26.69
C CYS A 105 33.20 -12.21 27.74
N LYS A 106 32.15 -13.02 27.91
CA LYS A 106 32.16 -14.16 28.86
C LYS A 106 33.26 -15.16 28.55
N ARG A 107 33.54 -15.47 27.28
CA ARG A 107 34.61 -16.40 26.87
C ARG A 107 36.02 -15.94 27.30
N ILE A 108 36.23 -14.63 27.38
CA ILE A 108 37.51 -14.05 27.82
C ILE A 108 37.49 -13.63 29.30
N GLY A 109 36.49 -14.07 30.08
CA GLY A 109 36.39 -13.79 31.52
C GLY A 109 35.94 -12.37 31.85
N ILE A 110 35.18 -11.72 30.96
CA ILE A 110 34.58 -10.40 31.19
C ILE A 110 33.06 -10.56 31.32
N ASP A 111 32.57 -10.41 32.54
CA ASP A 111 31.15 -10.41 32.82
C ASP A 111 30.56 -9.02 32.65
N ILE A 112 29.78 -8.83 31.59
CA ILE A 112 29.01 -7.60 31.36
C ILE A 112 27.85 -7.49 32.37
N PHE A 113 27.24 -8.63 32.70
CA PHE A 113 26.15 -8.70 33.68
C PHE A 113 26.61 -9.50 34.89
N PRO A 114 26.17 -9.15 36.11
CA PRO A 114 26.29 -10.05 37.25
C PRO A 114 25.67 -11.41 36.92
N SER A 115 26.38 -12.51 37.24
CA SER A 115 25.86 -13.87 37.05
C SER A 115 24.98 -14.31 38.22
N SER A 116 25.22 -13.77 39.40
CA SER A 116 24.46 -14.03 40.62
C SER A 116 24.41 -12.81 41.54
N TRP A 117 23.59 -12.89 42.60
CA TRP A 117 23.57 -11.86 43.64
C TRP A 117 24.94 -11.64 44.32
N ASN A 118 25.75 -12.69 44.43
CA ASN A 118 27.06 -12.63 45.11
C ASN A 118 28.08 -11.75 44.37
N ASP A 119 27.84 -11.47 43.09
CA ASP A 119 28.67 -10.58 42.30
C ASP A 119 28.39 -9.11 42.62
N MET A 120 27.34 -8.82 43.41
CA MET A 120 26.95 -7.48 43.81
C MET A 120 27.06 -7.29 45.33
N LYS A 121 27.43 -6.08 45.76
CA LYS A 121 27.42 -5.69 47.18
C LYS A 121 26.27 -4.75 47.45
N GLY A 122 25.26 -5.22 48.17
CA GLY A 122 24.06 -4.43 48.47
C GLY A 122 23.81 -4.26 49.97
N SER A 123 23.35 -3.07 50.37
CA SER A 123 22.93 -2.74 51.73
C SER A 123 21.62 -1.96 51.71
N CYS A 124 20.73 -2.23 52.68
CA CYS A 124 19.49 -1.49 52.87
C CYS A 124 19.28 -1.18 54.36
N SER A 125 18.84 0.03 54.69
CA SER A 125 18.60 0.46 56.09
C SER A 125 17.30 -0.11 56.69
N CYS A 126 16.76 -1.20 56.14
CA CYS A 126 15.52 -1.82 56.63
C CYS A 126 15.84 -2.94 57.63
N PRO A 127 14.93 -3.26 58.56
CA PRO A 127 15.12 -4.36 59.52
C PRO A 127 15.07 -5.76 58.87
N ASP A 128 14.88 -5.83 57.55
CA ASP A 128 14.85 -7.08 56.82
C ASP A 128 16.27 -7.60 56.60
N TRP A 129 16.60 -8.72 57.25
CA TRP A 129 17.93 -9.31 57.26
C TRP A 129 18.34 -9.97 55.93
N ALA A 130 17.39 -10.36 55.08
CA ALA A 130 17.77 -11.04 53.85
C ALA A 130 18.18 -10.06 52.76
N VAL A 131 19.15 -10.50 51.96
CA VAL A 131 19.79 -9.70 50.93
C VAL A 131 19.63 -10.45 49.60
N PRO A 132 19.00 -9.85 48.58
CA PRO A 132 18.34 -8.55 48.56
C PRO A 132 16.98 -8.58 49.27
N CYS A 133 16.69 -7.54 50.05
CA CYS A 133 15.36 -7.32 50.60
C CYS A 133 14.38 -6.84 49.51
N LYS A 134 13.08 -6.76 49.80
CA LYS A 134 12.07 -6.25 48.85
C LYS A 134 12.35 -4.82 48.35
N HIS A 135 12.98 -3.97 49.16
CA HIS A 135 13.30 -2.58 48.77
C HIS A 135 14.44 -2.54 47.76
N MET A 136 15.49 -3.35 47.96
CA MET A 136 16.58 -3.51 46.99
C MET A 136 16.08 -4.11 45.68
N ALA A 137 15.24 -5.13 45.77
CA ALA A 137 14.59 -5.70 44.59
C ALA A 137 13.79 -4.65 43.81
N ALA A 138 13.05 -3.76 44.49
CA ALA A 138 12.32 -2.66 43.85
C ALA A 138 13.26 -1.73 43.06
N THR A 139 14.39 -1.32 43.66
CA THR A 139 15.42 -0.54 42.97
C THR A 139 15.96 -1.28 41.74
N LEU A 140 16.29 -2.57 41.86
CA LEU A 140 16.85 -3.38 40.78
C LEU A 140 15.87 -3.57 39.60
N TYR A 141 14.56 -3.67 39.86
CA TYR A 141 13.53 -3.67 38.82
C TYR A 141 13.48 -2.34 38.06
N LEU A 142 13.59 -1.20 38.75
CA LEU A 142 13.65 0.10 38.07
C LEU A 142 14.96 0.29 37.28
N ILE A 143 16.08 -0.23 37.77
CA ILE A 143 17.32 -0.31 36.99
C ILE A 143 17.14 -1.19 35.76
N ALA A 144 16.46 -2.34 35.88
CA ALA A 144 16.15 -3.20 34.75
C ALA A 144 15.29 -2.47 33.68
N ASN A 145 14.33 -1.65 34.12
CA ASN A 145 13.52 -0.81 33.22
C ASN A 145 14.39 0.18 32.43
N GLU A 146 15.37 0.81 33.09
CA GLU A 146 16.29 1.73 32.42
C GLU A 146 17.27 0.99 31.50
N ILE A 147 17.78 -0.17 31.93
CA ILE A 147 18.63 -1.05 31.10
C ILE A 147 17.88 -1.51 29.85
N ASP A 148 16.58 -1.85 29.95
CA ASP A 148 15.74 -2.19 28.80
C ASP A 148 15.73 -1.06 27.74
N LYS A 149 15.75 0.21 28.16
CA LYS A 149 15.74 1.39 27.26
C LYS A 149 17.13 1.78 26.78
N ASN A 150 18.12 1.57 27.64
CA ASN A 150 19.51 1.97 27.42
C ASN A 150 20.46 0.89 27.99
N PRO A 151 20.89 -0.10 27.18
CA PRO A 151 21.78 -1.15 27.65
C PRO A 151 23.17 -0.63 28.05
N PHE A 152 23.54 0.59 27.67
CA PHE A 152 24.84 1.15 28.03
C PHE A 152 24.99 1.43 29.52
N ILE A 153 23.87 1.55 30.24
CA ILE A 153 23.85 1.66 31.70
C ILE A 153 24.63 0.49 32.33
N VAL A 154 24.58 -0.69 31.73
CA VAL A 154 25.30 -1.87 32.23
C VAL A 154 26.82 -1.61 32.26
N PHE A 155 27.40 -1.04 31.20
CA PHE A 155 28.82 -0.66 31.18
C PHE A 155 29.12 0.48 32.16
N GLN A 156 28.22 1.47 32.26
CA GLN A 156 28.38 2.59 33.20
C GLN A 156 28.46 2.08 34.66
N LEU A 157 27.67 1.06 34.99
CA LEU A 157 27.71 0.41 36.31
C LEU A 157 29.04 -0.32 36.59
N HIS A 158 29.85 -0.61 35.58
CA HIS A 158 31.22 -1.10 35.73
C HIS A 158 32.26 0.03 35.69
N ASP A 159 31.83 1.29 35.88
CA ASP A 159 32.67 2.49 35.78
C ASP A 159 33.29 2.66 34.40
N PHE A 160 32.54 2.31 33.35
CA PHE A 160 32.99 2.31 31.97
C PHE A 160 31.97 3.00 31.04
N ASP A 161 32.35 4.18 30.55
CA ASP A 161 31.64 4.88 29.48
C ASP A 161 32.15 4.38 28.13
N LEU A 162 31.43 3.40 27.56
CA LEU A 162 31.81 2.75 26.31
C LEU A 162 31.92 3.75 25.15
N PHE A 163 31.05 4.77 25.09
CA PHE A 163 31.08 5.75 24.00
C PHE A 163 32.30 6.66 24.08
N LYS A 164 32.64 7.16 25.27
CA LYS A 164 33.91 7.91 25.45
C LYS A 164 35.13 7.05 25.13
N GLY A 165 35.07 5.76 25.45
CA GLY A 165 36.12 4.80 25.07
C GLY A 165 36.28 4.69 23.55
N LEU A 166 35.17 4.60 22.81
CA LEU A 166 35.17 4.52 21.35
C LEU A 166 35.63 5.85 20.70
N GLU A 167 35.28 7.00 21.28
CA GLU A 167 35.76 8.32 20.81
C GLU A 167 37.29 8.41 20.83
N GLY A 168 37.93 7.88 21.88
CA GLY A 168 39.38 7.84 22.02
C GLY A 168 40.11 7.04 20.93
N VAL A 169 39.41 6.19 20.17
CA VAL A 169 39.98 5.33 19.10
C VAL A 169 39.55 5.82 17.71
N GLY A 170 39.17 7.09 17.58
CA GLY A 170 38.86 7.71 16.29
C GLY A 170 37.40 7.63 15.86
N TYR A 171 36.50 7.17 16.74
CA TYR A 171 35.05 7.30 16.55
C TYR A 171 34.51 8.54 17.27
N SER A 172 35.21 9.68 17.11
CA SER A 172 35.14 10.91 17.92
C SER A 172 33.79 11.64 17.98
N MET A 173 32.75 11.14 17.30
CA MET A 173 31.43 11.79 17.16
C MET A 173 30.29 10.99 17.78
N LEU A 174 30.58 9.86 18.42
CA LEU A 174 29.56 8.95 18.96
C LEU A 174 28.75 9.54 20.11
N GLY A 175 29.35 10.34 21.00
CA GLY A 175 28.67 10.94 22.14
C GLY A 175 27.82 12.18 21.82
N GLN A 176 28.06 12.85 20.68
CA GLN A 176 27.26 13.99 20.21
C GLN A 176 26.16 13.60 19.20
N GLN A 177 26.24 12.41 18.60
CA GLN A 177 25.24 11.85 17.70
C GLN A 177 24.40 10.72 18.33
N GLU A 178 23.96 10.89 19.59
CA GLU A 178 22.65 10.31 19.91
C GLU A 178 21.66 10.82 18.86
N THR A 179 20.82 9.95 18.28
CA THR A 179 20.00 10.28 17.11
C THR A 179 19.38 11.66 17.23
N HIS A 180 19.77 12.59 16.35
CA HIS A 180 19.38 13.99 16.43
C HIS A 180 17.86 14.11 16.50
N ILE A 181 17.35 14.60 17.63
CA ILE A 181 15.95 14.96 17.77
C ILE A 181 15.85 16.40 17.28
N THR A 182 15.10 16.61 16.20
CA THR A 182 14.91 17.91 15.57
C THR A 182 14.45 18.93 16.62
N LYS A 183 15.18 20.03 16.75
CA LYS A 183 14.77 21.12 17.64
C LYS A 183 13.74 21.98 16.92
N LEU A 184 12.77 22.48 17.67
CA LEU A 184 11.75 23.34 17.10
C LEU A 184 12.35 24.62 16.48
N SER A 185 13.42 25.16 17.07
CA SER A 185 14.17 26.29 16.53
C SER A 185 14.85 26.03 15.17
N GLU A 186 15.09 24.77 14.80
CA GLU A 186 15.68 24.40 13.50
C GLU A 186 14.65 24.43 12.36
N LEU A 187 13.36 24.55 12.69
CA LEU A 187 12.27 24.55 11.72
C LEU A 187 11.81 25.96 11.34
N MET A 188 12.28 26.98 12.06
CA MET A 188 11.90 28.38 11.89
C MET A 188 13.12 29.25 11.58
N VAL A 189 12.94 30.24 10.72
CA VAL A 189 13.92 31.29 10.44
C VAL A 189 13.26 32.65 10.66
N PRO A 190 14.03 33.70 11.02
CA PRO A 190 13.50 35.05 11.09
C PRO A 190 12.76 35.41 9.80
N PHE A 191 11.61 36.07 9.93
CA PHE A 191 10.84 36.51 8.77
C PHE A 191 11.66 37.45 7.89
N SER A 192 11.52 37.30 6.57
CA SER A 192 12.19 38.11 5.56
C SER A 192 11.19 38.54 4.50
N PHE A 193 11.22 39.81 4.09
CA PHE A 193 10.37 40.36 3.03
C PHE A 193 10.74 39.91 1.60
N ASP A 194 11.54 38.86 1.44
CA ASP A 194 11.88 38.32 0.12
C ASP A 194 10.63 37.69 -0.52
N GLU A 195 9.91 38.48 -1.33
CA GLU A 195 8.79 38.00 -2.14
C GLU A 195 9.32 37.14 -3.30
N GLU A 196 9.38 35.83 -3.09
CA GLU A 196 9.45 34.90 -4.22
C GLU A 196 8.15 35.01 -5.02
N LYS A 197 8.25 35.46 -6.28
CA LYS A 197 7.09 35.55 -7.18
C LYS A 197 6.49 34.17 -7.39
N PHE A 198 5.36 33.92 -6.74
CA PHE A 198 4.57 32.71 -6.94
C PHE A 198 3.74 32.81 -8.23
N VAL A 199 3.76 31.74 -9.04
CA VAL A 199 2.96 31.63 -10.25
C VAL A 199 2.15 30.35 -10.20
N TRP A 200 0.82 30.48 -10.30
CA TRP A 200 -0.08 29.33 -10.29
C TRP A 200 0.10 28.44 -11.53
N GLN A 201 0.40 27.16 -11.31
CA GLN A 201 0.68 26.19 -12.38
C GLN A 201 -0.59 25.42 -12.77
N LYS A 202 -1.30 25.87 -13.81
CA LYS A 202 -2.57 25.27 -14.24
C LYS A 202 -2.46 23.79 -14.65
N GLU A 203 -1.35 23.38 -15.25
CA GLU A 203 -1.13 22.00 -15.70
C GLU A 203 -0.99 21.04 -14.51
N VAL A 204 -0.16 21.43 -13.52
CA VAL A 204 0.02 20.65 -12.28
C VAL A 204 -1.31 20.49 -11.54
N TYR A 205 -2.14 21.53 -11.52
CA TYR A 205 -3.48 21.48 -10.92
C TYR A 205 -4.43 20.50 -11.64
N LYS A 206 -4.41 20.44 -12.98
CA LYS A 206 -5.24 19.48 -13.74
C LYS A 206 -4.83 18.02 -13.50
N ASP A 207 -3.53 17.79 -13.27
CA ASP A 207 -2.97 16.45 -13.02
C ASP A 207 -3.03 16.02 -11.56
N LEU A 208 -3.66 16.82 -10.69
CA LEU A 208 -3.76 16.54 -9.26
C LEU A 208 -4.88 15.54 -8.99
N ASP A 209 -4.51 14.39 -8.42
CA ASP A 209 -5.46 13.31 -8.12
C ASP A 209 -5.15 12.67 -6.77
N PHE A 210 -5.99 12.94 -5.78
CA PHE A 210 -5.86 12.38 -4.43
C PHE A 210 -6.28 10.91 -4.35
N SER A 211 -6.96 10.36 -5.34
CA SER A 211 -7.40 8.96 -5.34
C SER A 211 -6.23 7.98 -5.41
N LYS A 212 -5.08 8.43 -5.97
CA LYS A 212 -3.84 7.68 -6.08
C LYS A 212 -3.17 7.39 -4.74
N ILE A 213 -3.50 8.13 -3.68
CA ILE A 213 -2.91 7.95 -2.34
C ILE A 213 -3.32 6.56 -1.79
N PRO A 214 -2.36 5.64 -1.62
CA PRO A 214 -2.64 4.28 -1.18
C PRO A 214 -2.86 4.22 0.33
N ASN A 215 -3.51 3.15 0.80
CA ASN A 215 -3.58 2.88 2.23
C ASN A 215 -2.21 2.42 2.75
N CYS A 216 -1.54 3.25 3.54
CA CYS A 216 -0.17 2.99 4.00
C CYS A 216 -0.10 2.29 5.36
N LYS A 217 -1.26 1.99 6.00
CA LYS A 217 -1.33 1.49 7.37
C LYS A 217 -0.48 0.24 7.61
N GLU A 218 -0.63 -0.77 6.76
CA GLU A 218 0.07 -2.05 6.92
C GLU A 218 1.56 -1.91 6.66
N GLN A 219 1.94 -1.21 5.58
CA GLN A 219 3.32 -0.87 5.25
C GLN A 219 4.02 -0.14 6.41
N LEU A 220 3.46 0.97 6.91
CA LEU A 220 4.07 1.77 7.97
C LEU A 220 4.13 1.03 9.30
N LEU A 221 3.11 0.25 9.65
CA LEU A 221 3.16 -0.52 10.88
C LEU A 221 4.17 -1.67 10.77
N SER A 222 4.31 -2.31 9.62
CA SER A 222 5.20 -3.47 9.44
C SER A 222 6.66 -3.18 9.76
N ILE A 223 7.16 -1.98 9.41
CA ILE A 223 8.54 -1.56 9.67
C ILE A 223 8.83 -1.28 11.15
N LEU A 224 7.79 -1.00 11.94
CA LEU A 224 7.90 -0.74 13.37
C LEU A 224 7.96 -2.03 14.19
N SER A 225 8.82 -2.03 15.21
CA SER A 225 8.88 -3.13 16.19
C SER A 225 7.69 -3.08 17.15
N SER A 226 7.20 -4.25 17.57
CA SER A 226 6.06 -4.40 18.48
C SER A 226 6.38 -4.08 19.95
N GLN A 227 7.63 -4.28 20.37
CA GLN A 227 8.10 -3.99 21.73
C GLN A 227 8.80 -2.63 21.76
N ALA A 228 8.02 -1.58 21.97
CA ALA A 228 8.53 -0.24 22.24
C ALA A 228 8.96 -0.13 23.72
N VAL A 229 10.26 -0.07 23.99
CA VAL A 229 10.83 0.00 25.36
C VAL A 229 10.40 1.27 26.13
N PHE A 230 9.93 2.30 25.42
CA PHE A 230 9.34 3.51 26.00
C PHE A 230 7.88 3.33 26.45
N PHE A 231 7.24 2.19 26.17
CA PHE A 231 5.85 1.92 26.53
C PHE A 231 5.70 0.59 27.30
N PRO A 232 6.11 0.53 28.59
CA PRO A 232 6.17 -0.71 29.38
C PRO A 232 4.79 -1.28 29.77
N LEU A 233 3.70 -0.70 29.28
CA LEU A 233 2.32 -1.13 29.54
C LEU A 233 1.78 -2.10 28.48
N GLY A 234 2.48 -2.29 27.37
CA GLY A 234 2.07 -3.22 26.32
C GLY A 234 2.70 -2.92 24.96
N ASN A 235 1.95 -3.23 23.89
CA ASN A 235 2.41 -3.04 22.51
C ASN A 235 1.96 -1.67 21.97
N PHE A 236 2.90 -0.74 21.84
CA PHE A 236 2.61 0.60 21.33
C PHE A 236 2.25 0.62 19.83
N LYS A 237 2.78 -0.32 19.03
CA LYS A 237 2.39 -0.47 17.61
C LYS A 237 0.89 -0.76 17.48
N SER A 238 0.31 -1.56 18.38
CA SER A 238 -1.14 -1.79 18.45
C SER A 238 -1.93 -0.56 18.90
N VAL A 239 -1.34 0.31 19.74
CA VAL A 239 -1.93 1.59 20.12
C VAL A 239 -1.98 2.53 18.92
N LEU A 240 -0.87 2.66 18.20
CA LEU A 240 -0.77 3.46 16.97
C LEU A 240 -1.74 2.96 15.88
N GLU A 241 -1.87 1.65 15.70
CA GLU A 241 -2.85 1.06 14.78
C GLU A 241 -4.29 1.47 15.13
N LYS A 242 -4.65 1.42 16.42
CA LYS A 242 -5.96 1.88 16.89
C LYS A 242 -6.15 3.37 16.66
N ALA A 243 -5.09 4.16 16.78
CA ALA A 243 -5.12 5.58 16.47
C ALA A 243 -5.45 5.83 15.00
N TYR A 244 -4.67 5.26 14.07
CA TYR A 244 -4.95 5.35 12.63
C TYR A 244 -6.39 4.97 12.28
N ARG A 245 -6.87 3.83 12.80
CA ARG A 245 -8.26 3.37 12.55
C ARG A 245 -9.30 4.35 13.11
N SER A 246 -9.06 4.90 14.29
CA SER A 246 -10.01 5.82 14.95
C SER A 246 -10.09 7.15 14.22
N VAL A 247 -8.95 7.74 13.87
CA VAL A 247 -8.91 9.02 13.16
C VAL A 247 -9.52 8.86 11.77
N ALA A 248 -9.15 7.84 11.00
CA ALA A 248 -9.73 7.59 9.68
C ALA A 248 -11.27 7.42 9.73
N ARG A 249 -11.79 6.70 10.74
CA ARG A 249 -13.25 6.55 10.93
C ARG A 249 -13.93 7.87 11.29
N THR A 250 -13.32 8.69 12.14
CA THR A 250 -13.86 10.01 12.50
C THR A 250 -13.93 10.92 11.27
N MET A 251 -12.87 10.97 10.47
CA MET A 251 -12.83 11.77 9.24
C MET A 251 -13.86 11.33 8.20
N LEU A 252 -14.00 10.01 7.97
CA LEU A 252 -15.04 9.49 7.08
C LEU A 252 -16.48 9.83 7.52
N LYS A 253 -16.70 10.05 8.82
CA LYS A 253 -18.01 10.50 9.33
C LYS A 253 -18.23 11.99 9.11
N ARG A 254 -17.19 12.83 9.19
CA ARG A 254 -17.27 14.27 8.91
C ARG A 254 -17.60 14.52 7.43
N ILE A 255 -16.87 13.89 6.51
CA ILE A 255 -17.09 14.03 5.05
C ILE A 255 -18.53 13.70 4.63
N LYS A 256 -19.16 12.68 5.23
CA LYS A 256 -20.55 12.28 4.90
C LYS A 256 -21.62 13.31 5.29
N LYS A 257 -21.29 14.30 6.11
CA LYS A 257 -22.24 15.33 6.58
C LYS A 257 -22.21 16.60 5.73
N ASN A 258 -21.26 16.77 4.82
CA ASN A 258 -21.17 17.98 4.01
C ASN A 258 -22.32 18.06 3.01
N VAL A 259 -23.09 19.13 3.12
CA VAL A 259 -24.10 19.58 2.15
C VAL A 259 -23.44 20.65 1.30
N ASP A 260 -23.67 20.64 -0.02
CA ASP A 260 -23.15 21.67 -0.92
C ASP A 260 -23.67 23.06 -0.51
N THR A 261 -22.78 23.89 0.02
CA THR A 261 -23.01 25.29 0.38
C THR A 261 -22.68 26.23 -0.78
N GLU A 262 -23.41 27.35 -0.90
CA GLU A 262 -23.06 28.40 -1.86
C GLU A 262 -21.80 29.17 -1.41
N LEU A 263 -21.12 29.81 -2.36
CA LEU A 263 -19.97 30.66 -2.05
C LEU A 263 -20.41 31.87 -1.23
N SER A 264 -19.77 32.12 -0.09
CA SER A 264 -20.02 33.32 0.70
C SER A 264 -19.27 34.53 0.13
N SER A 265 -19.80 35.73 0.34
CA SER A 265 -19.14 37.00 -0.04
C SER A 265 -17.75 37.18 0.60
N THR A 266 -17.50 36.51 1.72
CA THR A 266 -16.19 36.46 2.39
C THR A 266 -15.16 35.63 1.61
N MET A 267 -15.57 34.55 0.94
CA MET A 267 -14.68 33.70 0.13
C MET A 267 -14.25 34.39 -1.16
N ASP A 268 -15.18 35.07 -1.84
CA ASP A 268 -14.92 35.79 -3.11
C ASP A 268 -13.97 36.98 -2.94
N SER A 269 -13.93 37.58 -1.76
CA SER A 269 -13.14 38.79 -1.50
C SER A 269 -11.76 38.51 -0.90
N THR A 270 -11.47 37.26 -0.55
CA THR A 270 -10.20 36.85 0.07
C THR A 270 -9.11 36.71 -0.99
N ASP A 271 -8.04 37.49 -0.84
CA ASP A 271 -6.84 37.43 -1.69
C ASP A 271 -5.62 36.92 -0.92
N GLU A 272 -5.50 37.30 0.36
CA GLU A 272 -4.34 37.01 1.22
C GLU A 272 -4.74 36.25 2.49
N ILE A 273 -3.90 35.30 2.92
CA ILE A 273 -4.10 34.48 4.12
C ILE A 273 -2.87 34.52 5.03
N GLU A 274 -3.10 34.80 6.31
CA GLU A 274 -2.07 34.81 7.35
C GLU A 274 -2.47 33.85 8.47
N LEU A 275 -1.90 32.64 8.45
CA LEU A 275 -2.00 31.65 9.52
C LEU A 275 -0.84 31.84 10.50
N LEU A 276 -1.16 32.18 11.75
CA LEU A 276 -0.19 32.47 12.79
C LEU A 276 -0.23 31.40 13.89
N LEU A 277 0.91 30.79 14.14
CA LEU A 277 1.14 29.88 15.27
C LEU A 277 2.11 30.51 16.27
N ASP A 278 2.13 30.04 17.50
CA ASP A 278 3.14 30.47 18.48
C ASP A 278 4.48 29.73 18.31
N ALA A 279 5.42 30.01 19.21
CA ALA A 279 6.74 29.37 19.22
C ALA A 279 6.71 27.90 19.64
N GLU A 280 5.57 27.37 20.10
CA GLU A 280 5.36 25.96 20.46
C GLU A 280 4.51 25.22 19.40
N PHE A 281 4.15 25.91 18.31
CA PHE A 281 3.29 25.50 17.21
C PHE A 281 1.80 25.35 17.58
N ASP A 282 1.37 26.02 18.65
CA ASP A 282 -0.05 26.15 18.96
C ASP A 282 -0.69 27.25 18.11
N PHE A 283 -1.95 27.03 17.75
CA PHE A 283 -2.72 27.98 16.94
C PHE A 283 -2.95 29.29 17.70
N LEU A 284 -2.65 30.41 17.05
CA LEU A 284 -2.99 31.74 17.56
C LEU A 284 -4.18 32.30 16.81
N THR A 285 -4.03 32.56 15.51
CA THR A 285 -5.06 33.21 14.69
C THR A 285 -4.89 32.88 13.20
N CYS A 286 -5.98 32.94 12.43
CA CYS A 286 -5.96 32.94 10.98
C CYS A 286 -6.69 34.19 10.45
N ASN A 287 -5.99 35.03 9.70
CA ASN A 287 -6.54 36.25 9.11
C ASN A 287 -6.70 36.09 7.60
N PHE A 288 -7.83 36.56 7.08
CA PHE A 288 -8.11 36.59 5.64
C PHE A 288 -8.29 38.05 5.22
N ARG A 289 -7.55 38.50 4.21
CA ARG A 289 -7.55 39.89 3.74
C ARG A 289 -7.83 39.96 2.24
N ASN A 290 -8.35 41.10 1.78
CA ASN A 290 -8.46 41.39 0.35
C ASN A 290 -7.19 42.04 -0.21
N ASN A 291 -7.16 42.27 -1.52
CA ASN A 291 -6.10 42.95 -2.25
C ASN A 291 -5.78 44.39 -1.79
N LYS A 292 -6.59 44.98 -0.91
CA LYS A 292 -6.33 46.28 -0.26
C LYS A 292 -5.82 46.13 1.18
N GLY A 293 -5.51 44.91 1.61
CA GLY A 293 -5.06 44.59 2.97
C GLY A 293 -6.15 44.68 4.04
N LYS A 294 -7.43 44.86 3.66
CA LYS A 294 -8.56 44.94 4.60
C LYS A 294 -8.91 43.54 5.11
N LEU A 295 -8.97 43.40 6.43
CA LEU A 295 -9.42 42.17 7.11
C LEU A 295 -10.88 41.85 6.76
N ILE A 296 -11.12 40.65 6.25
CA ILE A 296 -12.44 40.12 5.88
C ILE A 296 -12.95 39.16 6.94
N LEU A 297 -12.10 38.22 7.35
CA LEU A 297 -12.41 37.18 8.32
C LEU A 297 -11.22 37.03 9.27
N HIS A 298 -11.54 36.87 10.55
CA HIS A 298 -10.58 36.62 11.61
C HIS A 298 -11.08 35.41 12.40
N LEU A 299 -10.21 34.43 12.58
CA LEU A 299 -10.48 33.22 13.36
C LEU A 299 -9.40 33.10 14.43
N ASP A 300 -9.81 33.06 15.69
CA ASP A 300 -8.97 32.92 16.88
C ASP A 300 -9.00 31.51 17.48
N ASN A 301 -9.82 30.62 16.91
CA ASN A 301 -9.91 29.21 17.26
C ASN A 301 -9.54 28.30 16.07
N GLU A 302 -8.73 27.29 16.33
CA GLU A 302 -8.33 26.27 15.35
C GLU A 302 -9.52 25.44 14.86
N GLU A 303 -10.50 25.14 15.73
CA GLU A 303 -11.70 24.38 15.36
C GLU A 303 -12.57 25.17 14.36
N ASP A 304 -12.74 26.47 14.58
CA ASP A 304 -13.51 27.36 13.70
C ASP A 304 -12.86 27.45 12.30
N LEU A 305 -11.53 27.46 12.21
CA LEU A 305 -10.81 27.39 10.92
C LEU A 305 -11.14 26.10 10.17
N MET A 306 -11.15 24.97 10.86
CA MET A 306 -11.39 23.66 10.25
C MET A 306 -12.84 23.54 9.80
N GLU A 307 -13.80 23.96 10.63
CA GLU A 307 -15.21 24.03 10.27
C GLU A 307 -15.44 24.96 9.07
N TRP A 308 -14.80 26.14 9.05
CA TRP A 308 -14.92 27.07 7.92
C TRP A 308 -14.38 26.47 6.62
N LEU A 309 -13.21 25.81 6.65
CA LEU A 309 -12.65 25.12 5.48
C LEU A 309 -13.54 23.98 4.97
N GLU A 310 -14.28 23.30 5.86
CA GLU A 310 -15.25 22.27 5.49
C GLU A 310 -16.42 22.82 4.67
N THR A 311 -16.77 24.11 4.83
CA THR A 311 -17.88 24.78 4.10
C THR A 311 -17.55 25.21 2.67
N ILE A 312 -16.27 25.18 2.26
CA ILE A 312 -15.86 25.66 0.93
C ILE A 312 -16.37 24.70 -0.17
N PRO A 313 -17.14 25.19 -1.16
CA PRO A 313 -17.68 24.35 -2.22
C PRO A 313 -16.61 23.88 -3.22
N SER A 314 -16.48 22.57 -3.35
CA SER A 314 -15.51 21.95 -4.27
C SER A 314 -15.77 22.25 -5.76
N SER A 315 -17.01 22.57 -6.12
CA SER A 315 -17.43 22.86 -7.51
C SER A 315 -16.96 24.23 -8.04
N ARG A 316 -16.50 25.12 -7.16
CA ARG A 316 -16.17 26.53 -7.48
C ARG A 316 -14.72 26.89 -7.16
N LEU A 317 -13.83 25.90 -7.00
CA LEU A 317 -12.43 26.14 -6.64
C LEU A 317 -11.70 27.06 -7.63
N ASP A 318 -12.05 27.01 -8.91
CA ASP A 318 -11.46 27.86 -9.95
C ASP A 318 -11.74 29.36 -9.78
N ALA A 319 -12.78 29.72 -9.02
CA ALA A 319 -13.13 31.11 -8.71
C ALA A 319 -12.36 31.69 -7.50
N LEU A 320 -11.80 30.83 -6.64
CA LEU A 320 -11.08 31.25 -5.44
C LEU A 320 -9.68 31.78 -5.77
N ALA A 321 -9.19 32.72 -4.96
CA ALA A 321 -7.80 33.19 -5.03
C ALA A 321 -6.79 32.05 -4.85
N PRO A 322 -5.57 32.14 -5.43
CA PRO A 322 -4.58 31.08 -5.36
C PRO A 322 -4.21 30.61 -3.94
N GLU A 323 -4.08 31.54 -2.98
CA GLU A 323 -3.77 31.21 -1.58
C GLU A 323 -4.88 30.42 -0.90
N LEU A 324 -6.13 30.86 -1.04
CA LEU A 324 -7.28 30.16 -0.47
C LEU A 324 -7.48 28.79 -1.12
N ARG A 325 -7.30 28.70 -2.43
CA ARG A 325 -7.33 27.43 -3.16
C ARG A 325 -6.25 26.48 -2.66
N ALA A 326 -5.02 26.96 -2.50
CA ALA A 326 -3.91 26.14 -2.01
C ALA A 326 -4.15 25.67 -0.56
N LEU A 327 -4.64 26.56 0.32
CA LEU A 327 -4.99 26.21 1.70
C LEU A 327 -6.06 25.11 1.75
N PHE A 328 -7.13 25.27 0.98
CA PHE A 328 -8.21 24.27 0.90
C PHE A 328 -7.70 22.93 0.35
N LEU A 329 -6.91 22.93 -0.73
CA LEU A 329 -6.35 21.71 -1.29
C LEU A 329 -5.39 21.02 -0.29
N THR A 330 -4.65 21.79 0.49
CA THR A 330 -3.77 21.27 1.55
C THR A 330 -4.58 20.63 2.67
N PHE A 331 -5.67 21.27 3.09
CA PHE A 331 -6.63 20.69 4.04
C PHE A 331 -7.21 19.37 3.53
N ARG A 332 -7.69 19.33 2.27
CA ARG A 332 -8.23 18.10 1.66
C ARG A 332 -7.18 17.00 1.50
N LEU A 333 -5.93 17.35 1.18
CA LEU A 333 -4.83 16.40 1.18
C LEU A 333 -4.63 15.81 2.58
N ALA A 334 -4.58 16.65 3.62
CA ALA A 334 -4.43 16.19 5.00
C ALA A 334 -5.56 15.21 5.42
N GLU A 335 -6.81 15.51 5.06
CA GLU A 335 -7.94 14.59 5.28
C GLU A 335 -7.69 13.23 4.62
N LYS A 336 -7.31 13.25 3.33
CA LYS A 336 -7.06 12.03 2.55
C LYS A 336 -5.89 11.22 3.12
N LEU A 337 -4.79 11.86 3.51
CA LEU A 337 -3.63 11.21 4.10
C LEU A 337 -4.01 10.50 5.40
N VAL A 338 -4.77 11.17 6.27
CA VAL A 338 -5.21 10.60 7.54
C VAL A 338 -6.19 9.44 7.35
N ILE A 339 -7.14 9.56 6.41
CA ILE A 339 -8.06 8.48 6.04
C ILE A 339 -7.29 7.24 5.55
N GLN A 340 -6.26 7.45 4.75
CA GLN A 340 -5.41 6.38 4.22
C GLN A 340 -4.29 5.95 5.17
N SER A 341 -4.20 6.54 6.36
CA SER A 341 -3.10 6.29 7.31
C SER A 341 -1.71 6.51 6.69
N ALA A 342 -1.61 7.47 5.75
CA ALA A 342 -0.40 7.84 5.02
C ALA A 342 0.34 9.01 5.72
N CYS A 343 0.51 8.89 7.03
CA CYS A 343 1.14 9.90 7.86
C CYS A 343 2.01 9.28 8.96
N ILE A 344 3.10 9.94 9.31
CA ILE A 344 4.11 9.46 10.26
C ILE A 344 4.37 10.51 11.35
N PRO A 345 4.60 10.10 12.62
CA PRO A 345 4.87 11.04 13.71
C PRO A 345 6.35 11.37 13.80
N GLN A 346 6.67 12.65 14.03
CA GLN A 346 8.02 13.17 14.27
C GLN A 346 8.12 13.75 15.68
N LEU A 347 9.15 13.33 16.43
CA LEU A 347 9.47 13.89 17.75
C LEU A 347 10.24 15.21 17.60
N LEU A 348 9.76 16.25 18.26
CA LEU A 348 10.40 17.56 18.34
C LEU A 348 10.87 17.83 19.76
N LYS A 349 11.99 18.54 19.87
CA LYS A 349 12.56 19.00 21.14
C LYS A 349 12.38 20.51 21.32
N LEU A 350 11.83 20.90 22.46
CA LEU A 350 11.71 22.29 22.90
C LEU A 350 12.54 22.50 24.18
N GLY A 351 13.52 23.40 24.13
CA GLY A 351 14.45 23.62 25.24
C GLY A 351 15.27 22.37 25.59
N THR A 352 15.48 22.10 26.88
CA THR A 352 16.37 21.01 27.34
C THR A 352 15.67 19.67 27.52
N LYS A 353 14.42 19.64 28.02
CA LYS A 353 13.72 18.42 28.45
C LYS A 353 12.22 18.35 28.06
N HIS A 354 11.73 19.28 27.24
CA HIS A 354 10.34 19.25 26.76
C HIS A 354 10.28 18.73 25.33
N TYR A 355 9.24 17.95 25.03
CA TYR A 355 9.08 17.28 23.75
C TYR A 355 7.62 17.30 23.30
N ARG A 356 7.42 17.31 21.98
CA ARG A 356 6.10 17.28 21.33
C ARG A 356 6.15 16.41 20.07
N ILE A 357 5.01 15.85 19.66
CA ILE A 357 4.88 15.17 18.37
C ILE A 357 4.19 16.10 17.37
N ARG A 358 4.73 16.17 16.16
CA ARG A 358 3.99 16.63 14.98
C ARG A 358 3.80 15.48 14.00
N TRP A 359 2.74 15.51 13.22
CA TRP A 359 2.45 14.49 12.21
C TRP A 359 2.79 15.01 10.82
N LEU A 360 3.46 14.17 10.02
CA LEU A 360 3.95 14.48 8.67
C LEU A 360 3.31 13.54 7.64
N PRO A 361 3.22 13.93 6.36
CA PRO A 361 2.93 12.99 5.28
C PRO A 361 3.98 11.86 5.22
N ALA A 362 3.56 10.65 4.88
CA ALA A 362 4.46 9.51 4.73
C ALA A 362 5.20 9.54 3.38
N LEU A 363 6.17 10.45 3.22
CA LEU A 363 6.94 10.64 1.98
C LEU A 363 7.83 9.44 1.58
N ILE A 364 7.94 8.44 2.46
CA ILE A 364 8.52 7.12 2.19
C ILE A 364 7.77 6.36 1.09
N ASN A 365 6.50 6.69 0.86
CA ASN A 365 5.71 6.17 -0.24
C ASN A 365 5.77 7.12 -1.45
N GLU A 366 6.10 6.57 -2.62
CA GLU A 366 6.33 7.36 -3.83
C GLU A 366 5.08 8.10 -4.33
N GLU A 367 3.90 7.48 -4.28
CA GLU A 367 2.64 8.13 -4.68
C GLU A 367 2.29 9.29 -3.76
N VAL A 368 2.51 9.13 -2.44
CA VAL A 368 2.33 10.22 -1.46
C VAL A 368 3.29 11.36 -1.76
N LYS A 369 4.56 11.05 -2.06
CA LYS A 369 5.59 12.04 -2.40
C LYS A 369 5.25 12.81 -3.68
N ILE A 370 4.81 12.13 -4.73
CA ILE A 370 4.40 12.77 -6.00
C ILE A 370 3.26 13.77 -5.77
N VAL A 371 2.22 13.37 -5.03
CA VAL A 371 1.08 14.26 -4.74
C VAL A 371 1.51 15.44 -3.86
N PHE A 372 2.38 15.19 -2.88
CA PHE A 372 2.98 16.23 -2.02
C PHE A 372 3.76 17.26 -2.84
N GLU A 373 4.66 16.84 -3.72
CA GLU A 373 5.49 17.73 -4.55
C GLU A 373 4.64 18.58 -5.50
N LYS A 374 3.59 18.00 -6.09
CA LYS A 374 2.63 18.73 -6.93
C LYS A 374 1.92 19.84 -6.16
N LEU A 375 1.45 19.57 -4.94
CA LEU A 375 0.78 20.59 -4.13
C LEU A 375 1.75 21.60 -3.53
N GLN A 376 2.99 21.19 -3.21
CA GLN A 376 4.05 22.11 -2.82
C GLN A 376 4.29 23.16 -3.91
N ALA A 377 4.32 22.74 -5.19
CA ALA A 377 4.47 23.66 -6.32
C ALA A 377 3.26 24.59 -6.54
N LEU A 378 2.09 24.23 -6.01
CA LEU A 378 0.84 25.01 -6.07
C LEU A 378 0.59 25.87 -4.83
N THR A 379 1.45 25.82 -3.82
CA THR A 379 1.21 26.50 -2.54
C THR A 379 2.13 27.72 -2.38
N PRO A 380 1.58 28.93 -2.26
CA PRO A 380 2.34 30.14 -1.96
C PRO A 380 3.11 30.02 -0.63
N PRO A 381 4.33 30.55 -0.52
CA PRO A 381 5.17 30.43 0.67
C PRO A 381 4.71 31.29 1.86
N ASN A 382 3.89 32.31 1.61
CA ASN A 382 3.50 33.40 2.50
C ASN A 382 2.20 33.15 3.29
N ILE A 383 1.88 31.88 3.59
CA ILE A 383 0.64 31.51 4.30
C ILE A 383 0.86 31.30 5.80
N LEU A 384 1.98 30.67 6.21
CA LEU A 384 2.21 30.22 7.59
C LEU A 384 3.34 31.00 8.26
N TYR A 385 3.07 31.50 9.46
CA TYR A 385 4.01 32.28 10.29
C TYR A 385 4.05 31.78 11.73
N TYR A 386 5.17 32.03 12.41
CA TYR A 386 5.34 31.76 13.83
C TYR A 386 5.61 33.05 14.60
N LYS A 387 4.96 33.22 15.76
CA LYS A 387 5.16 34.37 16.65
C LYS A 387 5.87 33.95 17.92
N LYS A 388 6.98 34.63 18.22
CA LYS A 388 7.72 34.46 19.48
C LYS A 388 7.89 35.81 20.15
N GLY A 389 7.02 36.12 21.11
CA GLY A 389 6.98 37.45 21.71
C GLY A 389 6.57 38.51 20.68
N LYS A 390 7.46 39.46 20.38
CA LYS A 390 7.25 40.49 19.35
C LYS A 390 7.82 40.12 17.99
N ASP A 391 8.64 39.08 17.92
CA ASP A 391 9.33 38.69 16.71
C ASP A 391 8.48 37.71 15.88
N ILE A 392 8.53 37.88 14.56
CA ILE A 392 7.86 37.01 13.59
C ILE A 392 8.92 36.16 12.89
N TYR A 393 8.61 34.88 12.77
CA TYR A 393 9.39 33.87 12.11
C TYR A 393 8.55 33.22 11.02
N GLN A 394 9.22 32.55 10.08
CA GLN A 394 8.60 31.77 9.02
C GLN A 394 9.23 30.37 8.98
N PRO A 395 8.57 29.36 8.39
CA PRO A 395 9.19 28.07 8.17
C PRO A 395 10.43 28.20 7.27
N CYS A 396 11.39 27.28 7.43
CA CYS A 396 12.54 27.22 6.52
C CYS A 396 12.08 27.03 5.06
N LYS A 397 12.74 27.67 4.08
CA LYS A 397 12.32 27.68 2.65
C LYS A 397 11.93 26.31 2.07
N GLY A 398 12.66 25.24 2.40
CA GLY A 398 12.35 23.87 1.95
C GLY A 398 11.24 23.14 2.72
N ASN A 399 10.78 23.69 3.85
CA ASN A 399 9.83 23.08 4.78
C ASN A 399 8.49 23.85 4.88
N ILE A 400 8.29 24.94 4.14
CA ILE A 400 7.08 25.77 4.26
C ILE A 400 5.81 24.95 4.06
N TYR A 401 5.70 24.28 2.91
CA TYR A 401 4.55 23.44 2.60
C TYR A 401 4.41 22.25 3.57
N LEU A 402 5.53 21.63 3.93
CA LEU A 402 5.54 20.51 4.88
C LEU A 402 5.00 20.93 6.25
N SER A 403 5.36 22.12 6.73
CA SER A 403 4.87 22.67 8.00
C SER A 403 3.38 22.99 7.94
N LEU A 404 2.89 23.59 6.86
CA LEU A 404 1.47 23.87 6.67
C LEU A 404 0.64 22.58 6.62
N LEU A 405 1.09 21.59 5.85
CA LEU A 405 0.42 20.29 5.79
C LEU A 405 0.47 19.57 7.14
N SER A 406 1.60 19.66 7.85
CA SER A 406 1.79 19.05 9.17
C SER A 406 0.83 19.63 10.22
N PHE A 407 0.53 20.93 10.15
CA PHE A 407 -0.46 21.58 11.02
C PHE A 407 -1.82 20.89 10.91
N PHE A 408 -2.36 20.77 9.69
CA PHE A 408 -3.65 20.10 9.46
C PHE A 408 -3.65 18.61 9.87
N ILE A 409 -2.60 17.86 9.52
CA ILE A 409 -2.52 16.44 9.91
C ILE A 409 -2.49 16.32 11.44
N SER A 410 -1.70 17.15 12.12
CA SER A 410 -1.58 17.12 13.58
C SER A 410 -2.89 17.46 14.28
N TYR A 411 -3.64 18.44 13.77
CA TYR A 411 -4.99 18.75 14.26
C TYR A 411 -5.91 17.52 14.25
N PHE A 412 -5.95 16.76 13.16
CA PHE A 412 -6.83 15.58 13.06
C PHE A 412 -6.50 14.48 14.06
N PHE A 413 -5.22 14.29 14.40
CA PHE A 413 -4.84 13.37 15.47
C PHE A 413 -5.24 13.90 16.85
N ASN A 414 -4.98 15.18 17.13
CA ASN A 414 -5.22 15.82 18.43
C ASN A 414 -6.72 15.98 18.75
N SER A 415 -7.55 16.24 17.73
CA SER A 415 -9.01 16.40 17.86
C SER A 415 -9.78 15.08 17.98
N CYS A 416 -9.12 13.92 17.81
CA CYS A 416 -9.80 12.63 17.85
C CYS A 416 -10.15 12.18 19.29
N HIS A 417 -11.35 12.52 19.76
CA HIS A 417 -11.83 12.18 21.11
C HIS A 417 -11.83 10.69 21.45
N ASN A 418 -11.95 9.80 20.45
CA ASN A 418 -11.89 8.34 20.66
C ASN A 418 -10.51 7.86 21.16
N LEU A 419 -9.47 8.69 21.05
CA LEU A 419 -8.14 8.43 21.60
C LEU A 419 -8.03 8.82 23.08
N LYS A 420 -9.00 9.59 23.61
CA LYS A 420 -8.95 10.20 24.95
C LYS A 420 -9.20 9.26 26.14
N GLY A 421 -9.20 7.94 25.91
CA GLY A 421 -9.34 6.91 26.95
C GLY A 421 -8.03 6.53 27.66
N LYS A 422 -7.88 5.25 28.04
CA LYS A 422 -6.73 4.72 28.81
C LYS A 422 -5.33 4.99 28.22
N ILE A 423 -5.24 5.30 26.92
CA ILE A 423 -3.97 5.64 26.26
C ILE A 423 -3.43 6.98 26.79
N ASN A 424 -4.32 7.94 27.06
CA ASN A 424 -3.99 9.29 27.55
C ASN A 424 -3.66 9.37 29.04
N GLU A 425 -3.80 8.27 29.78
CA GLU A 425 -3.32 8.18 31.17
C GLU A 425 -1.78 8.22 31.25
N THR A 426 -1.10 8.01 30.12
CA THR A 426 0.36 7.92 30.02
C THR A 426 0.96 9.16 29.38
N GLU A 427 2.15 9.58 29.84
CA GLU A 427 2.92 10.68 29.24
C GLU A 427 3.14 10.45 27.73
N VAL A 428 3.49 9.22 27.33
CA VAL A 428 3.69 8.85 25.92
C VAL A 428 2.39 8.93 25.11
N GLY A 429 1.25 8.53 25.66
CA GLY A 429 -0.02 8.61 24.96
C GLY A 429 -0.45 10.06 24.72
N ARG A 430 -0.31 10.92 25.73
CA ARG A 430 -0.60 12.36 25.58
C ARG A 430 0.35 13.01 24.58
N LEU A 431 1.64 12.69 24.64
CA LEU A 431 2.66 13.16 23.70
C LEU A 431 2.28 12.91 22.24
N PHE A 432 1.78 11.71 21.91
CA PHE A 432 1.47 11.33 20.53
C PHE A 432 0.10 11.81 20.02
N PHE A 433 -0.91 11.87 20.90
CA PHE A 433 -2.32 11.97 20.46
C PHE A 433 -3.10 13.14 21.07
N ASN A 434 -2.53 13.92 21.98
CA ASN A 434 -3.16 15.14 22.52
C ASN A 434 -2.48 16.43 22.10
N GLY A 435 -1.39 16.35 21.35
CA GLY A 435 -0.54 17.49 21.07
C GLY A 435 0.05 18.12 22.33
N SER A 436 0.21 17.39 23.44
CA SER A 436 0.74 17.96 24.67
C SER A 436 2.26 18.11 24.62
N LEU A 437 2.75 19.17 25.26
CA LEU A 437 4.15 19.34 25.56
C LEU A 437 4.50 18.54 26.83
N GLU A 438 5.22 17.43 26.68
CA GLU A 438 5.57 16.56 27.81
C GLU A 438 7.03 16.77 28.27
N HIS A 439 7.25 16.69 29.58
CA HIS A 439 8.55 16.88 30.21
C HIS A 439 9.12 15.55 30.72
N PHE A 440 10.26 15.13 30.16
CA PHE A 440 10.90 13.86 30.49
C PHE A 440 12.19 14.07 31.29
N ALA A 441 12.07 14.16 32.62
CA ALA A 441 13.22 14.39 33.52
C ALA A 441 13.38 13.38 34.64
N THR A 442 12.37 12.55 34.91
CA THR A 442 12.43 11.56 35.98
C THR A 442 13.39 10.43 35.61
N PHE A 443 13.89 9.69 36.62
CA PHE A 443 14.74 8.54 36.37
C PHE A 443 14.10 7.52 35.43
N GLU A 444 12.78 7.31 35.51
CA GLU A 444 12.06 6.34 34.68
C GLU A 444 11.68 6.86 33.28
N SER A 445 11.70 8.18 33.05
CA SER A 445 11.16 8.76 31.81
C SER A 445 12.20 9.50 30.96
N ARG A 446 13.37 9.82 31.52
CA ARG A 446 14.47 10.51 30.82
C ARG A 446 14.97 9.82 29.55
N GLU A 447 14.86 8.49 29.45
CA GLU A 447 15.28 7.72 28.28
C GLU A 447 14.19 7.57 27.21
N TYR A 448 12.94 7.96 27.49
CA TYR A 448 11.84 7.84 26.53
C TYR A 448 12.04 8.62 25.24
N PRO A 449 12.47 9.90 25.24
CA PRO A 449 12.63 10.66 24.00
C PRO A 449 13.57 9.98 23.01
N MET A 450 14.72 9.48 23.48
CA MET A 450 15.68 8.80 22.62
C MET A 450 15.17 7.44 22.13
N ALA A 451 14.52 6.67 23.01
CA ALA A 451 13.88 5.41 22.62
C ALA A 451 12.75 5.61 21.58
N ILE A 452 11.98 6.70 21.71
CA ILE A 452 10.95 7.10 20.74
C ILE A 452 11.62 7.48 19.42
N GLN A 453 12.65 8.33 19.45
CA GLN A 453 13.37 8.76 18.24
C GLN A 453 13.95 7.57 17.48
N LEU A 454 14.60 6.62 18.17
CA LEU A 454 15.13 5.39 17.57
C LEU A 454 14.03 4.54 16.91
N TRP A 455 12.87 4.44 17.56
CA TRP A 455 11.74 3.70 17.02
C TRP A 455 11.14 4.37 15.78
N LEU A 456 11.08 5.70 15.76
CA LEU A 456 10.54 6.51 14.66
C LEU A 456 11.53 6.69 13.49
N ASN A 457 12.84 6.64 13.72
CA ASN A 457 13.88 6.81 12.69
C ASN A 457 13.70 5.89 11.47
N LYS A 458 13.00 4.76 11.65
CA LYS A 458 12.66 3.81 10.58
C LYS A 458 11.84 4.43 9.45
N PHE A 459 11.06 5.48 9.75
CA PHE A 459 10.31 6.23 8.75
C PHE A 459 11.15 7.23 7.95
N TYR A 460 12.29 7.65 8.48
CA TYR A 460 13.06 8.81 8.01
C TYR A 460 14.36 8.42 7.30
N ILE A 461 14.54 7.15 6.91
CA ILE A 461 15.75 6.70 6.22
C ILE A 461 15.90 7.42 4.87
N VAL A 462 14.78 7.63 4.16
CA VAL A 462 14.76 8.25 2.83
C VAL A 462 14.97 9.76 2.80
N ASP A 463 14.85 10.43 3.94
CA ASP A 463 15.03 11.89 4.02
C ASP A 463 16.52 12.27 4.11
N LYS A 464 17.40 11.28 4.19
CA LYS A 464 18.84 11.47 4.33
C LYS A 464 19.52 11.73 3.01
N GLN A 465 20.66 12.43 3.07
CA GLN A 465 21.50 12.63 1.90
C GLN A 465 22.12 11.33 1.38
N TYR A 466 22.51 10.42 2.27
CA TYR A 466 23.12 9.14 1.92
C TYR A 466 22.20 8.01 2.35
N ILE A 467 21.72 7.23 1.39
CA ILE A 467 20.73 6.17 1.61
C ILE A 467 21.31 4.83 1.14
N PRO A 468 21.12 3.73 1.91
CA PRO A 468 21.42 2.40 1.43
C PRO A 468 20.61 2.03 0.19
N VAL A 469 21.23 1.32 -0.76
CA VAL A 469 20.61 0.75 -1.95
C VAL A 469 21.00 -0.71 -2.03
N ILE A 470 20.04 -1.58 -2.37
CA ILE A 470 20.32 -3.00 -2.62
C ILE A 470 20.43 -3.23 -4.11
N GLN A 471 21.57 -3.76 -4.53
CA GLN A 471 21.82 -4.12 -5.91
C GLN A 471 21.86 -5.63 -6.05
N VAL A 472 21.14 -6.15 -7.03
CA VAL A 472 21.18 -7.55 -7.42
C VAL A 472 21.82 -7.64 -8.79
N THR A 473 22.77 -8.55 -8.93
CA THR A 473 23.39 -8.91 -10.21
C THR A 473 23.24 -10.40 -10.43
N ASP A 474 22.98 -10.81 -11.65
CA ASP A 474 22.88 -12.22 -12.04
C ASP A 474 24.18 -12.72 -12.67
N SER A 475 24.46 -14.01 -12.47
CA SER A 475 25.60 -14.74 -13.00
C SER A 475 25.18 -16.17 -13.34
N GLU A 476 26.00 -16.93 -14.06
CA GLU A 476 25.70 -18.33 -14.40
C GLU A 476 25.49 -19.22 -13.16
N ALA A 477 26.18 -18.91 -12.06
CA ALA A 477 26.11 -19.71 -10.83
C ALA A 477 24.95 -19.29 -9.91
N GLY A 478 24.23 -18.19 -10.19
CA GLY A 478 23.21 -17.63 -9.30
C GLY A 478 23.19 -16.10 -9.21
N PHE A 479 22.72 -15.57 -8.09
CA PHE A 479 22.47 -14.15 -7.85
C PHE A 479 23.39 -13.58 -6.78
N GLN A 480 24.08 -12.50 -7.11
CA GLN A 480 24.90 -11.75 -6.17
C GLN A 480 24.11 -10.53 -5.66
N VAL A 481 24.04 -10.38 -4.34
CA VAL A 481 23.37 -9.25 -3.67
C VAL A 481 24.41 -8.37 -2.99
N GLU A 482 24.44 -7.10 -3.35
CA GLU A 482 25.34 -6.10 -2.80
C GLU A 482 24.56 -4.97 -2.12
N VAL A 483 25.17 -4.39 -1.09
CA VAL A 483 24.68 -3.17 -0.44
C VAL A 483 25.61 -2.02 -0.85
N ALA A 484 25.03 -0.99 -1.44
CA ALA A 484 25.73 0.23 -1.83
C ALA A 484 25.04 1.45 -1.21
N ILE A 485 25.61 2.63 -1.40
CA ILE A 485 25.09 3.90 -0.86
C ILE A 485 24.91 4.90 -2.00
N GLU A 486 23.72 5.46 -2.12
CA GLU A 486 23.36 6.52 -3.07
C GLU A 486 23.40 7.88 -2.37
N ASN A 487 23.87 8.91 -3.09
CA ASN A 487 23.81 10.31 -2.66
C ASN A 487 22.61 10.99 -3.33
N THR A 488 21.56 11.29 -2.57
CA THR A 488 20.30 11.84 -3.10
C THR A 488 20.43 13.23 -3.69
N LYS A 489 21.44 14.01 -3.28
CA LYS A 489 21.73 15.33 -3.88
C LYS A 489 22.42 15.21 -5.24
N LYS A 490 23.02 14.06 -5.54
CA LYS A 490 23.73 13.78 -6.79
C LYS A 490 23.37 12.37 -7.28
N PRO A 491 22.14 12.16 -7.76
CA PRO A 491 21.63 10.82 -8.10
C PRO A 491 22.35 10.17 -9.30
N ASN A 492 23.11 10.94 -10.07
CA ASN A 492 23.91 10.45 -11.21
C ASN A 492 25.33 10.04 -10.82
N ASP A 493 25.77 10.33 -9.59
CA ASP A 493 27.08 9.88 -9.11
C ASP A 493 27.10 8.36 -8.95
N PRO A 494 28.26 7.70 -9.14
CA PRO A 494 28.38 6.26 -8.91
C PRO A 494 28.05 5.92 -7.45
N LEU A 495 27.44 4.74 -7.26
CA LEU A 495 27.12 4.25 -5.92
C LEU A 495 28.40 3.97 -5.12
N VAL A 496 28.39 4.35 -3.85
CA VAL A 496 29.52 4.10 -2.93
C VAL A 496 29.39 2.69 -2.36
N THR A 497 30.41 1.86 -2.56
CA THR A 497 30.44 0.48 -2.03
C THR A 497 30.82 0.45 -0.55
N LEU A 498 30.44 -0.62 0.17
CA LEU A 498 30.84 -0.78 1.58
C LEU A 498 32.37 -0.75 1.79
N PRO A 499 33.22 -1.42 0.98
CA PRO A 499 34.67 -1.30 1.12
C PRO A 499 35.20 0.14 0.99
N GLN A 500 34.65 0.93 0.05
CA GLN A 500 35.02 2.34 -0.11
C GLN A 500 34.60 3.17 1.11
N LEU A 501 33.38 2.95 1.61
CA LEU A 501 32.86 3.61 2.81
C LEU A 501 33.82 3.46 4.01
N PHE A 502 34.40 2.27 4.23
CA PHE A 502 35.32 2.02 5.33
C PHE A 502 36.77 2.45 5.06
N LYS A 503 37.24 2.44 3.81
CA LYS A 503 38.63 2.77 3.46
C LYS A 503 38.87 4.27 3.30
N GLU A 504 37.96 4.99 2.65
CA GLU A 504 38.22 6.38 2.23
C GLU A 504 37.87 7.39 3.33
N HIS A 505 38.80 8.29 3.64
CA HIS A 505 38.63 9.30 4.70
C HIS A 505 37.50 10.31 4.44
N SER A 506 37.17 10.57 3.18
CA SER A 506 36.07 11.45 2.74
C SER A 506 34.72 11.08 3.37
N TYR A 507 34.48 9.79 3.62
CA TYR A 507 33.21 9.30 4.14
C TYR A 507 33.17 9.15 5.67
N THR A 508 34.23 9.54 6.39
CA THR A 508 34.32 9.36 7.86
C THR A 508 33.13 9.95 8.60
N ALA A 509 32.67 11.14 8.18
CA ALA A 509 31.53 11.84 8.80
C ALA A 509 30.18 11.12 8.62
N ILE A 510 30.02 10.29 7.58
CA ILE A 510 28.75 9.63 7.23
C ILE A 510 28.71 8.14 7.57
N ARG A 511 29.87 7.52 7.88
CA ARG A 511 29.98 6.09 8.23
C ARG A 511 29.02 5.66 9.33
N LEU A 512 28.98 6.40 10.44
CA LEU A 512 28.16 6.04 11.61
C LEU A 512 26.65 6.12 11.33
N PRO A 513 26.12 7.21 10.73
CA PRO A 513 24.73 7.25 10.27
C PRO A 513 24.35 6.07 9.36
N ILE A 514 25.21 5.72 8.39
CA ILE A 514 24.95 4.61 7.45
C ILE A 514 24.98 3.27 8.19
N LEU A 515 25.98 3.02 9.03
CA LEU A 515 26.06 1.80 9.85
C LEU A 515 24.79 1.60 10.67
N ARG A 516 24.28 2.67 11.28
CA ARG A 516 23.03 2.64 12.04
C ARG A 516 21.85 2.20 11.18
N ASP A 517 21.74 2.72 9.96
CA ASP A 517 20.69 2.36 9.03
C ASP A 517 20.80 0.90 8.58
N LEU A 518 22.01 0.44 8.25
CA LEU A 518 22.27 -0.95 7.88
C LEU A 518 21.97 -1.93 9.03
N ALA A 519 22.25 -1.57 10.27
CA ALA A 519 21.83 -2.36 11.42
C ALA A 519 20.31 -2.47 11.54
N MET A 520 19.55 -1.41 11.26
CA MET A 520 18.09 -1.50 11.25
C MET A 520 17.58 -2.46 10.16
N LEU A 521 18.26 -2.51 9.01
CA LEU A 521 17.91 -3.44 7.93
C LEU A 521 18.33 -4.88 8.23
N SER A 522 19.36 -5.09 9.05
CA SER A 522 19.80 -6.43 9.46
C SER A 522 18.71 -7.23 10.17
N ASP A 523 17.77 -6.55 10.84
CA ASP A 523 16.61 -7.19 11.47
C ASP A 523 15.71 -7.91 10.43
N TYR A 524 15.71 -7.44 9.18
CA TYR A 524 14.92 -7.98 8.07
C TYR A 524 15.76 -8.80 7.09
N PHE A 525 17.05 -8.47 6.99
CA PHE A 525 18.02 -9.17 6.14
C PHE A 525 19.31 -9.46 6.93
N PRO A 526 19.34 -10.54 7.74
CA PRO A 526 20.44 -10.83 8.66
C PRO A 526 21.82 -10.95 7.99
N GLN A 527 21.87 -11.32 6.70
CA GLN A 527 23.11 -11.40 5.93
C GLN A 527 23.85 -10.05 5.80
N ILE A 528 23.17 -8.92 6.04
CA ILE A 528 23.83 -7.60 6.15
C ILE A 528 24.85 -7.60 7.29
N ASP A 529 24.63 -8.33 8.39
CA ASP A 529 25.60 -8.43 9.49
C ASP A 529 26.93 -9.03 9.01
N LEU A 530 26.90 -10.00 8.09
CA LEU A 530 28.09 -10.60 7.51
C LEU A 530 28.88 -9.59 6.67
N LEU A 531 28.17 -8.80 5.85
CA LEU A 531 28.78 -7.72 5.06
C LEU A 531 29.43 -6.67 5.96
N LEU A 532 28.76 -6.30 7.06
CA LEU A 532 29.30 -5.33 8.02
C LEU A 532 30.51 -5.87 8.77
N ALA A 533 30.45 -7.13 9.25
CA ALA A 533 31.54 -7.77 9.97
C ALA A 533 32.82 -7.88 9.12
N THR A 534 32.67 -8.10 7.81
CA THR A 534 33.79 -8.23 6.87
C THR A 534 34.18 -6.91 6.20
N LYS A 535 33.57 -5.78 6.61
CA LYS A 535 33.78 -4.44 6.01
C LYS A 535 33.52 -4.44 4.48
N GLY A 536 32.56 -5.25 4.04
CA GLY A 536 32.14 -5.41 2.64
C GLY A 536 33.10 -6.22 1.76
N LYS A 537 34.09 -6.92 2.35
CA LYS A 537 35.03 -7.76 1.57
C LYS A 537 34.38 -9.02 1.04
N GLU A 538 33.50 -9.64 1.83
CA GLU A 538 32.71 -10.78 1.37
C GLU A 538 31.50 -10.30 0.58
N LYS A 539 31.10 -11.11 -0.40
CA LYS A 539 29.94 -10.88 -1.26
C LYS A 539 28.85 -11.86 -0.91
N LEU A 540 27.58 -11.42 -0.91
CA LEU A 540 26.46 -12.32 -0.70
C LEU A 540 26.09 -12.99 -2.02
N PHE A 541 26.15 -14.32 -2.03
CA PHE A 541 25.81 -15.12 -3.19
C PHE A 541 24.68 -16.09 -2.84
N PHE A 542 23.68 -16.16 -3.71
CA PHE A 542 22.52 -17.03 -3.55
C PHE A 542 22.30 -17.83 -4.83
N ASP A 543 22.04 -19.12 -4.68
CA ASP A 543 21.57 -19.94 -5.78
C ASP A 543 20.13 -19.58 -6.19
N ALA A 544 19.66 -20.17 -7.28
CA ALA A 544 18.32 -19.92 -7.82
C ALA A 544 17.19 -20.18 -6.82
N ALA A 545 17.32 -21.24 -6.01
CA ALA A 545 16.33 -21.62 -5.01
C ALA A 545 16.37 -20.70 -3.78
N GLY A 546 17.55 -20.44 -3.22
CA GLY A 546 17.74 -19.54 -2.09
C GLY A 546 17.33 -18.11 -2.39
N PHE A 547 17.55 -17.65 -3.63
CA PHE A 547 17.16 -16.30 -4.05
C PHE A 547 15.64 -16.09 -4.10
N VAL A 548 14.82 -17.14 -4.23
CA VAL A 548 13.34 -17.02 -4.20
C VAL A 548 12.87 -16.34 -2.91
N HIS A 549 13.40 -16.78 -1.76
CA HIS A 549 13.05 -16.18 -0.46
C HIS A 549 13.53 -14.72 -0.37
N ILE A 550 14.71 -14.42 -0.93
CA ILE A 550 15.22 -13.06 -0.99
C ILE A 550 14.29 -12.17 -1.81
N LEU A 551 13.98 -12.57 -3.04
CA LEU A 551 13.23 -11.78 -4.01
C LEU A 551 11.77 -11.53 -3.60
N PHE A 552 11.07 -12.53 -3.09
CA PHE A 552 9.63 -12.42 -2.82
C PHE A 552 9.29 -12.06 -1.37
N LYS A 553 10.24 -12.15 -0.44
CA LYS A 553 9.98 -11.88 0.99
C LYS A 553 10.91 -10.83 1.58
N ILE A 554 12.23 -10.95 1.39
CA ILE A 554 13.19 -10.01 2.01
C ILE A 554 13.20 -8.67 1.28
N LEU A 555 13.41 -8.66 -0.03
CA LEU A 555 13.49 -7.43 -0.83
C LEU A 555 12.21 -6.56 -0.70
N PRO A 556 10.98 -7.12 -0.78
CA PRO A 556 9.76 -6.33 -0.55
C PRO A 556 9.71 -5.75 0.85
N SER A 557 10.16 -6.48 1.88
CA SER A 557 10.21 -5.98 3.26
C SER A 557 11.16 -4.79 3.39
N ILE A 558 12.29 -4.81 2.68
CA ILE A 558 13.25 -3.70 2.66
C ILE A 558 12.70 -2.49 1.88
N GLN A 559 11.95 -2.72 0.80
CA GLN A 559 11.28 -1.63 0.07
C GLN A 559 10.29 -0.86 0.95
N LEU A 560 9.73 -1.47 2.01
CA LEU A 560 8.84 -0.78 2.94
C LEU A 560 9.54 0.37 3.69
N PHE A 561 10.88 0.34 3.77
CA PHE A 561 11.72 1.43 4.29
C PHE A 561 12.03 2.51 3.24
N GLY A 562 11.44 2.43 2.04
CA GLY A 562 11.70 3.34 0.92
C GLY A 562 13.08 3.15 0.29
N ILE A 563 13.73 2.02 0.57
CA ILE A 563 15.05 1.70 0.02
C ILE A 563 14.92 1.22 -1.42
N LYS A 564 15.71 1.84 -2.29
CA LYS A 564 15.78 1.51 -3.71
C LYS A 564 16.39 0.12 -3.91
N ILE A 565 15.76 -0.67 -4.77
CA ILE A 565 16.25 -1.99 -5.16
C ILE A 565 16.55 -2.00 -6.65
N LEU A 566 17.81 -2.24 -6.99
CA LEU A 566 18.29 -2.33 -8.36
C LEU A 566 18.31 -3.80 -8.78
N LEU A 567 17.20 -4.23 -9.40
CA LEU A 567 17.08 -5.54 -10.03
C LEU A 567 17.53 -5.49 -11.51
N PRO A 568 18.17 -6.56 -12.02
CA PRO A 568 18.38 -6.77 -13.46
C PRO A 568 17.06 -6.63 -14.22
N LYS A 569 17.10 -6.05 -15.42
CA LYS A 569 15.87 -5.75 -16.21
C LYS A 569 15.00 -6.99 -16.40
N ALA A 570 15.61 -8.15 -16.67
CA ALA A 570 14.90 -9.40 -16.87
C ALA A 570 14.19 -9.91 -15.59
N LEU A 571 14.71 -9.64 -14.39
CA LEU A 571 14.08 -10.03 -13.12
C LEU A 571 12.89 -9.14 -12.73
N ARG A 572 12.75 -7.95 -13.32
CA ARG A 572 11.59 -7.07 -13.07
C ARG A 572 10.29 -7.66 -13.62
N LYS A 573 10.38 -8.45 -14.69
CA LYS A 573 9.23 -9.13 -15.32
C LYS A 573 9.45 -10.63 -15.28
N LEU A 574 9.13 -11.22 -14.14
CA LEU A 574 9.24 -12.66 -13.95
C LEU A 574 8.08 -13.38 -14.65
N ILE A 575 8.44 -14.30 -15.53
CA ILE A 575 7.49 -15.09 -16.32
C ILE A 575 7.02 -16.26 -15.48
N ARG A 576 5.72 -16.52 -15.52
CA ARG A 576 5.12 -17.67 -14.85
C ARG A 576 4.51 -18.58 -15.89
N PRO A 577 4.71 -19.91 -15.81
CA PRO A 577 4.03 -20.86 -16.66
C PRO A 577 2.51 -20.72 -16.51
N LYS A 578 1.79 -20.69 -17.63
CA LYS A 578 0.33 -20.64 -17.65
C LYS A 578 -0.22 -21.72 -18.57
N VAL A 579 -1.45 -22.14 -18.29
CA VAL A 579 -2.20 -22.99 -19.22
C VAL A 579 -2.52 -22.17 -20.48
N SER A 580 -2.28 -22.76 -21.64
CA SER A 580 -2.65 -22.21 -22.94
C SER A 580 -3.15 -23.32 -23.85
N MET A 581 -3.45 -23.03 -25.11
CA MET A 581 -3.91 -24.00 -26.09
C MET A 581 -3.47 -23.65 -27.50
N VAL A 582 -3.58 -24.65 -28.38
CA VAL A 582 -3.50 -24.50 -29.83
C VAL A 582 -4.86 -24.85 -30.42
N LEU A 583 -5.37 -23.98 -31.28
CA LEU A 583 -6.62 -24.18 -32.02
C LEU A 583 -6.32 -24.66 -33.43
N GLU A 584 -6.97 -25.75 -33.82
CA GLU A 584 -6.81 -26.44 -35.10
C GLU A 584 -8.17 -26.59 -35.79
N SER A 585 -8.19 -26.55 -37.12
CA SER A 585 -9.41 -26.83 -37.90
C SER A 585 -9.66 -28.34 -38.03
N ARG A 586 -10.88 -28.82 -37.81
CA ARG A 586 -11.27 -30.23 -38.07
C ARG A 586 -11.37 -30.48 -39.59
N GLU A 587 -10.70 -31.52 -40.08
CA GLU A 587 -10.43 -31.75 -41.53
C GLU A 587 -11.64 -32.14 -42.42
N SER A 588 -12.88 -32.19 -41.95
CA SER A 588 -13.99 -32.75 -42.73
C SER A 588 -15.10 -31.75 -43.02
N GLY A 589 -15.09 -31.15 -44.23
CA GLY A 589 -16.28 -30.56 -44.83
C GLY A 589 -15.99 -29.41 -45.77
N VAL A 590 -15.98 -29.68 -47.08
CA VAL A 590 -16.13 -28.63 -48.10
C VAL A 590 -17.39 -27.84 -47.78
N VAL A 591 -17.23 -26.60 -47.33
CA VAL A 591 -18.33 -25.70 -46.99
C VAL A 591 -19.07 -25.35 -48.27
N SER A 592 -20.21 -26.01 -48.53
CA SER A 592 -21.11 -25.59 -49.59
C SER A 592 -21.60 -24.17 -49.31
N LYS A 593 -21.60 -23.29 -50.32
CA LYS A 593 -22.11 -21.90 -50.24
C LYS A 593 -23.61 -21.79 -49.93
N SER A 594 -24.30 -22.85 -49.50
CA SER A 594 -25.75 -22.89 -49.29
C SER A 594 -26.21 -23.41 -47.92
N SER A 595 -25.31 -23.66 -46.96
CA SER A 595 -25.67 -24.18 -45.63
C SER A 595 -25.21 -23.27 -44.50
N LEU A 596 -26.06 -23.08 -43.48
CA LEU A 596 -25.75 -22.40 -42.22
C LEU A 596 -24.61 -23.12 -41.49
N ILE A 597 -23.57 -22.38 -41.11
CA ILE A 597 -22.36 -22.92 -40.49
C ILE A 597 -22.50 -22.82 -38.95
N SER A 598 -22.21 -23.90 -38.22
CA SER A 598 -22.08 -23.87 -36.75
C SER A 598 -20.60 -24.01 -36.34
N LEU A 599 -20.07 -23.02 -35.61
CA LEU A 599 -18.66 -22.94 -35.23
C LEU A 599 -18.15 -24.14 -34.39
N ASP A 600 -19.04 -24.74 -33.60
CA ASP A 600 -18.76 -25.90 -32.72
C ASP A 600 -18.24 -27.13 -33.49
N ASN A 601 -18.51 -27.18 -34.80
CA ASN A 601 -18.10 -28.28 -35.67
C ASN A 601 -16.77 -28.04 -36.40
N ILE A 602 -16.18 -26.84 -36.30
CA ILE A 602 -15.02 -26.43 -37.12
C ILE A 602 -13.70 -26.48 -36.35
N LEU A 603 -13.71 -26.23 -35.04
CA LEU A 603 -12.49 -26.05 -34.25
C LEU A 603 -12.26 -27.20 -33.26
N SER A 604 -11.05 -27.75 -33.24
CA SER A 604 -10.50 -28.58 -32.16
C SER A 604 -9.42 -27.82 -31.41
N PHE A 605 -9.29 -28.04 -30.11
CA PHE A 605 -8.25 -27.40 -29.30
C PHE A 605 -7.42 -28.45 -28.57
N GLN A 606 -6.13 -28.19 -28.45
CA GLN A 606 -5.17 -28.99 -27.70
C GLN A 606 -4.56 -28.14 -26.59
N TRP A 607 -4.68 -28.59 -25.35
CA TRP A 607 -4.12 -27.89 -24.19
C TRP A 607 -2.60 -28.00 -24.15
N GLN A 608 -1.95 -26.87 -23.87
CA GLN A 608 -0.50 -26.71 -23.81
C GLN A 608 -0.12 -25.74 -22.67
N ILE A 609 1.17 -25.46 -22.53
CA ILE A 609 1.71 -24.61 -21.48
C ILE A 609 2.44 -23.45 -22.15
N ALA A 610 2.05 -22.22 -21.80
CA ALA A 610 2.75 -21.02 -22.20
C ALA A 610 3.81 -20.64 -21.16
N ILE A 611 5.06 -20.48 -21.61
CA ILE A 611 6.13 -19.84 -20.86
C ILE A 611 6.53 -18.58 -21.63
N GLY A 612 5.95 -17.45 -21.23
CA GLY A 612 6.11 -16.20 -21.97
C GLY A 612 5.42 -16.32 -23.34
N ASP A 613 6.21 -16.19 -24.41
CA ASP A 613 5.73 -16.30 -25.79
C ASP A 613 5.86 -17.71 -26.39
N GLN A 614 6.46 -18.65 -25.66
CA GLN A 614 6.69 -20.01 -26.12
C GLN A 614 5.60 -20.96 -25.60
N LEU A 615 5.04 -21.76 -26.50
CA LEU A 615 4.14 -22.86 -26.15
C LEU A 615 4.93 -24.17 -26.11
N MET A 616 4.63 -25.00 -25.12
CA MET A 616 5.23 -26.33 -24.97
C MET A 616 4.22 -27.37 -24.52
N ASN A 617 4.51 -28.62 -24.88
CA ASN A 617 3.68 -29.75 -24.48
C ASN A 617 3.99 -30.19 -23.04
N GLN A 618 3.08 -30.98 -22.45
CA GLN A 618 3.19 -31.46 -21.07
C GLN A 618 4.48 -32.28 -20.82
N ARG A 619 4.93 -33.07 -21.80
CA ARG A 619 6.12 -33.94 -21.65
C ARG A 619 7.41 -33.13 -21.55
N GLU A 620 7.55 -32.10 -22.38
CA GLU A 620 8.68 -31.16 -22.35
C GLU A 620 8.70 -30.35 -21.06
N PHE A 621 7.53 -29.86 -20.63
CA PHE A 621 7.42 -29.13 -19.37
C PHE A 621 7.78 -29.99 -18.16
N LEU A 622 7.34 -31.25 -18.12
CA LEU A 622 7.71 -32.18 -17.05
C LEU A 622 9.22 -32.45 -16.98
N LYS A 623 9.94 -32.41 -18.11
CA LYS A 623 11.42 -32.50 -18.09
C LYS A 623 12.04 -31.25 -17.48
N LEU A 624 11.53 -30.06 -17.81
CA LEU A 624 12.02 -28.79 -17.26
C LEU A 624 11.77 -28.70 -15.74
N VAL A 625 10.58 -29.04 -15.28
CA VAL A 625 10.23 -29.03 -13.84
C VAL A 625 11.09 -30.01 -13.03
N LYS A 626 11.46 -31.16 -13.61
CA LYS A 626 12.35 -32.12 -12.94
C LYS A 626 13.79 -31.64 -12.84
N GLN A 627 14.23 -30.80 -13.77
CA GLN A 627 15.61 -30.33 -13.87
C GLN A 627 15.85 -29.03 -13.10
N PHE A 628 14.82 -28.18 -13.01
CA PHE A 628 14.98 -26.83 -12.47
C PHE A 628 13.96 -26.53 -11.36
N SER A 629 14.42 -25.80 -10.34
CA SER A 629 13.60 -25.33 -9.22
C SER A 629 13.85 -23.84 -8.96
N GLY A 630 12.80 -23.08 -8.64
CA GLY A 630 12.92 -21.66 -8.32
C GLY A 630 12.99 -20.75 -9.55
N ILE A 631 13.95 -19.83 -9.60
CA ILE A 631 14.07 -18.84 -10.68
C ILE A 631 15.11 -19.29 -11.70
N VAL A 632 14.71 -19.44 -12.95
CA VAL A 632 15.57 -19.99 -14.01
C VAL A 632 15.65 -19.02 -15.17
N LYS A 633 16.85 -18.80 -15.72
CA LYS A 633 17.04 -18.01 -16.94
C LYS A 633 16.81 -18.90 -18.18
N LEU A 634 15.79 -18.59 -18.98
CA LEU A 634 15.47 -19.22 -20.26
C LEU A 634 15.38 -18.14 -21.34
N ASN A 635 16.19 -18.22 -22.40
CA ASN A 635 16.17 -17.30 -23.55
C ASN A 635 16.15 -15.81 -23.17
N GLU A 636 17.08 -15.38 -22.30
CA GLU A 636 17.17 -14.01 -21.75
C GLU A 636 16.00 -13.56 -20.84
N GLN A 637 15.09 -14.46 -20.48
CA GLN A 637 13.97 -14.19 -19.58
C GLN A 637 14.04 -15.06 -18.32
N TYR A 638 13.53 -14.55 -17.19
CA TYR A 638 13.48 -15.31 -15.94
C TYR A 638 12.10 -15.95 -15.75
N VAL A 639 12.08 -17.26 -15.55
CA VAL A 639 10.87 -18.05 -15.33
C VAL A 639 10.85 -18.53 -13.88
N PHE A 640 9.70 -18.35 -13.22
CA PHE A 640 9.47 -18.85 -11.87
C PHE A 640 8.80 -20.22 -11.90
N PHE A 641 9.42 -21.19 -11.25
CA PHE A 641 8.85 -22.51 -11.01
C PHE A 641 8.43 -22.62 -9.54
N ASP A 642 7.15 -22.35 -9.26
CA ASP A 642 6.53 -22.56 -7.94
C ASP A 642 5.86 -23.93 -7.88
N GLU A 643 6.20 -24.74 -6.86
CA GLU A 643 5.72 -26.12 -6.73
C GLU A 643 4.19 -26.23 -6.68
N LYS A 644 3.51 -25.29 -6.00
CA LYS A 644 2.05 -25.32 -5.87
C LYS A 644 1.38 -24.90 -7.17
N GLU A 645 1.89 -23.86 -7.83
CA GLU A 645 1.38 -23.41 -9.12
C GLU A 645 1.59 -24.46 -10.21
N ILE A 646 2.76 -25.10 -10.24
CA ILE A 646 3.05 -26.20 -11.16
C ILE A 646 2.11 -27.38 -10.92
N LYS A 647 1.90 -27.77 -9.67
CA LYS A 647 0.96 -28.86 -9.36
C LYS A 647 -0.45 -28.54 -9.84
N ASN A 648 -0.96 -27.36 -9.52
CA ASN A 648 -2.28 -26.91 -10.00
C ASN A 648 -2.35 -26.84 -11.53
N LEU A 649 -1.26 -26.48 -12.19
CA LEU A 649 -1.17 -26.40 -13.64
C LEU A 649 -1.17 -27.79 -14.27
N LEU A 650 -0.48 -28.76 -13.68
CA LEU A 650 -0.52 -30.17 -14.10
C LEU A 650 -1.91 -30.78 -13.89
N ASP A 651 -2.54 -30.53 -12.74
CA ASP A 651 -3.90 -31.00 -12.45
C ASP A 651 -4.90 -30.45 -13.49
N LYS A 652 -4.77 -29.17 -13.88
CA LYS A 652 -5.58 -28.55 -14.95
C LYS A 652 -5.33 -29.14 -16.34
N LEU A 653 -4.15 -29.69 -16.62
CA LEU A 653 -3.86 -30.33 -17.90
C LEU A 653 -4.36 -31.78 -17.95
N GLU A 654 -4.36 -32.46 -16.81
CA GLU A 654 -4.93 -33.81 -16.68
C GLU A 654 -6.46 -33.78 -16.73
N ALA A 655 -7.09 -32.76 -16.14
CA ALA A 655 -8.52 -32.50 -16.18
C ALA A 655 -8.82 -31.11 -16.79
N PRO A 656 -8.70 -30.96 -18.12
CA PRO A 656 -8.90 -29.68 -18.78
C PRO A 656 -10.32 -29.13 -18.60
N PRO A 657 -10.48 -27.80 -18.46
CA PRO A 657 -11.79 -27.19 -18.36
C PRO A 657 -12.56 -27.35 -19.68
N GLU A 658 -13.85 -27.67 -19.59
CA GLU A 658 -14.74 -27.65 -20.74
C GLU A 658 -15.02 -26.20 -21.13
N LEU A 659 -14.60 -25.81 -22.34
CA LEU A 659 -14.93 -24.52 -22.92
C LEU A 659 -16.21 -24.62 -23.75
N ASP A 660 -17.14 -23.70 -23.52
CA ASP A 660 -18.29 -23.57 -24.41
C ASP A 660 -17.89 -22.95 -25.76
N SER A 661 -18.77 -23.05 -26.75
CA SER A 661 -18.48 -22.55 -28.09
C SER A 661 -18.27 -21.04 -28.18
N HIS A 662 -18.91 -20.28 -27.29
CA HIS A 662 -18.69 -18.84 -27.21
C HIS A 662 -17.28 -18.53 -26.69
N GLN A 663 -16.80 -19.27 -25.69
CA GLN A 663 -15.46 -19.12 -25.13
C GLN A 663 -14.39 -19.50 -26.15
N ILE A 664 -14.58 -20.58 -26.92
CA ILE A 664 -13.65 -20.97 -27.99
C ILE A 664 -13.56 -19.86 -29.04
N LEU A 665 -14.69 -19.30 -29.47
CA LEU A 665 -14.71 -18.20 -30.43
C LEU A 665 -14.05 -16.94 -29.86
N GLN A 666 -14.32 -16.62 -28.59
CA GLN A 666 -13.70 -15.49 -27.92
C GLN A 666 -12.18 -15.64 -27.91
N VAL A 667 -11.68 -16.80 -27.46
CA VAL A 667 -10.24 -17.12 -27.43
C VAL A 667 -9.63 -17.05 -28.83
N ALA A 668 -10.36 -17.54 -29.84
CA ALA A 668 -9.90 -17.51 -31.23
C ALA A 668 -9.80 -16.08 -31.78
N LEU A 669 -10.72 -15.20 -31.40
CA LEU A 669 -10.71 -13.79 -31.80
C LEU A 669 -9.70 -12.94 -31.01
N THR A 670 -9.47 -13.27 -29.74
CA THR A 670 -8.52 -12.54 -28.88
C THR A 670 -7.09 -13.07 -28.98
N GLU A 671 -6.89 -14.27 -29.53
CA GLU A 671 -5.62 -15.01 -29.49
C GLU A 671 -5.07 -15.16 -28.05
N GLU A 672 -5.98 -15.20 -27.05
CA GLU A 672 -5.62 -15.15 -25.62
C GLU A 672 -6.62 -15.94 -24.76
N TYR A 673 -6.10 -16.66 -23.76
CA TYR A 673 -6.87 -17.35 -22.73
C TYR A 673 -6.26 -17.10 -21.34
N GLU A 674 -7.02 -16.56 -20.39
CA GLU A 674 -6.55 -16.23 -19.02
C GLU A 674 -5.23 -15.44 -18.95
N GLY A 675 -4.98 -14.53 -19.90
CA GLY A 675 -3.71 -13.79 -19.95
C GLY A 675 -2.52 -14.59 -20.50
N ALA A 676 -2.77 -15.72 -21.15
CA ALA A 676 -1.78 -16.52 -21.86
C ALA A 676 -2.09 -16.52 -23.36
N LYS A 677 -1.05 -16.43 -24.18
CA LYS A 677 -1.17 -16.37 -25.64
C LYS A 677 -1.60 -17.72 -26.20
N VAL A 678 -2.60 -17.73 -27.06
CA VAL A 678 -3.10 -18.92 -27.77
C VAL A 678 -2.61 -18.90 -29.22
N SER A 679 -2.22 -20.05 -29.75
CA SER A 679 -1.80 -20.16 -31.16
C SER A 679 -2.96 -20.66 -32.03
N LEU A 680 -3.16 -19.99 -33.17
CA LEU A 680 -4.06 -20.44 -34.24
C LEU A 680 -3.22 -21.08 -35.34
N ASP A 681 -3.64 -22.24 -35.87
CA ASP A 681 -3.04 -22.75 -37.10
C ASP A 681 -3.42 -21.88 -38.32
N ALA A 682 -2.65 -22.02 -39.40
CA ALA A 682 -2.82 -21.18 -40.59
C ALA A 682 -4.22 -21.31 -41.21
N LYS A 683 -4.81 -22.51 -41.16
CA LYS A 683 -6.17 -22.78 -41.66
C LYS A 683 -7.23 -22.08 -40.80
N THR A 684 -7.14 -22.16 -39.47
CA THR A 684 -8.06 -21.47 -38.55
C THR A 684 -7.97 -19.96 -38.70
N LYS A 685 -6.76 -19.42 -38.84
CA LYS A 685 -6.56 -17.99 -39.06
C LYS A 685 -7.26 -17.51 -40.34
N GLN A 686 -7.11 -18.25 -41.44
CA GLN A 686 -7.82 -17.95 -42.70
C GLN A 686 -9.35 -18.05 -42.57
N LEU A 687 -9.85 -19.02 -41.79
CA LEU A 687 -11.28 -19.15 -41.52
C LEU A 687 -11.82 -17.95 -40.73
N ILE A 688 -11.12 -17.52 -39.69
CA ILE A 688 -11.51 -16.35 -38.88
C ILE A 688 -11.46 -15.07 -39.72
N ASP A 689 -10.40 -14.86 -40.49
CA ASP A 689 -10.29 -13.72 -41.40
C ASP A 689 -11.43 -13.72 -42.45
N GLY A 690 -11.78 -14.91 -42.97
CA GLY A 690 -12.92 -15.11 -43.86
C GLY A 690 -14.27 -14.76 -43.21
N LEU A 691 -14.46 -15.14 -41.95
CA LEU A 691 -15.65 -14.80 -41.16
C LEU A 691 -15.77 -13.30 -40.89
N LEU A 692 -14.67 -12.55 -40.84
CA LEU A 692 -14.66 -11.11 -40.59
C LEU A 692 -14.79 -10.26 -41.86
N LYS A 693 -14.42 -10.79 -43.03
CA LYS A 693 -14.43 -10.05 -44.31
C LYS A 693 -15.83 -9.64 -44.78
N GLU A 694 -15.99 -8.43 -45.29
CA GLU A 694 -17.28 -7.95 -45.83
C GLU A 694 -17.66 -8.69 -47.13
N GLU A 695 -18.90 -9.20 -47.21
CA GLU A 695 -19.44 -9.84 -48.41
C GLU A 695 -20.55 -8.98 -49.04
N LYS A 696 -20.34 -8.55 -50.29
CA LYS A 696 -21.37 -7.85 -51.06
C LYS A 696 -22.45 -8.82 -51.49
N THR A 697 -23.67 -8.63 -50.98
CA THR A 697 -24.82 -9.49 -51.29
C THR A 697 -25.80 -8.76 -52.20
N LYS A 698 -26.29 -9.44 -53.25
CA LYS A 698 -27.31 -8.87 -54.12
C LYS A 698 -28.60 -8.60 -53.33
N ILE A 699 -29.21 -7.44 -53.56
CA ILE A 699 -30.51 -7.07 -52.97
C ILE A 699 -31.59 -8.03 -53.52
N PRO A 700 -32.56 -8.47 -52.70
CA PRO A 700 -33.62 -9.38 -53.15
C PRO A 700 -34.45 -8.79 -54.29
N LYS A 701 -34.77 -9.61 -55.31
CA LYS A 701 -35.45 -9.17 -56.54
C LYS A 701 -36.88 -8.69 -56.28
N LYS A 702 -37.55 -9.25 -55.28
CA LYS A 702 -38.96 -8.93 -54.96
C LYS A 702 -39.13 -7.80 -53.92
N LEU A 703 -38.03 -7.12 -53.54
CA LEU A 703 -38.09 -6.01 -52.60
C LEU A 703 -38.68 -4.77 -53.28
N LYS A 704 -39.82 -4.27 -52.79
CA LYS A 704 -40.49 -3.05 -53.27
C LYS A 704 -39.96 -1.80 -52.54
N ALA A 705 -38.64 -1.64 -52.50
CA ALA A 705 -37.98 -0.48 -51.89
C ALA A 705 -36.57 -0.31 -52.46
N THR A 706 -36.08 0.94 -52.48
CA THR A 706 -34.67 1.25 -52.76
C THR A 706 -33.93 1.43 -51.44
N LEU A 707 -32.99 0.54 -51.13
CA LEU A 707 -32.17 0.66 -49.92
C LEU A 707 -31.17 1.81 -50.07
N ARG A 708 -31.06 2.64 -49.02
CA ARG A 708 -29.97 3.62 -48.92
C ARG A 708 -28.64 2.91 -48.69
N PRO A 709 -27.47 3.50 -49.02
CA PRO A 709 -26.17 2.83 -48.90
C PRO A 709 -25.88 2.25 -47.51
N TYR A 710 -26.28 2.92 -46.42
CA TYR A 710 -26.13 2.40 -45.07
C TYR A 710 -27.09 1.24 -44.75
N GLN A 711 -28.33 1.26 -45.29
CA GLN A 711 -29.30 0.18 -45.12
C GLN A 711 -28.89 -1.06 -45.91
N GLN A 712 -28.29 -0.88 -47.08
CA GLN A 712 -27.72 -1.98 -47.85
C GLN A 712 -26.59 -2.65 -47.07
N ARG A 713 -25.66 -1.87 -46.50
CA ARG A 713 -24.60 -2.41 -45.63
C ARG A 713 -25.18 -3.16 -44.43
N GLY A 714 -26.20 -2.60 -43.76
CA GLY A 714 -26.88 -3.26 -42.64
C GLY A 714 -27.52 -4.59 -43.04
N TYR A 715 -28.20 -4.65 -44.19
CA TYR A 715 -28.74 -5.88 -44.76
C TYR A 715 -27.66 -6.91 -45.10
N GLU A 716 -26.59 -6.49 -45.79
CA GLU A 716 -25.48 -7.38 -46.17
C GLU A 716 -24.83 -8.00 -44.92
N TRP A 717 -24.63 -7.19 -43.88
CA TRP A 717 -24.12 -7.63 -42.59
C TRP A 717 -25.05 -8.63 -41.89
N LEU A 718 -26.34 -8.35 -41.82
CA LEU A 718 -27.33 -9.24 -41.20
C LEU A 718 -27.42 -10.59 -41.91
N TYR A 719 -27.48 -10.56 -43.24
CA TYR A 719 -27.55 -11.76 -44.05
C TYR A 719 -26.28 -12.62 -43.88
N LYS A 720 -25.09 -11.99 -43.94
CA LYS A 720 -23.81 -12.67 -43.70
C LYS A 720 -23.79 -13.32 -42.32
N ASN A 721 -24.07 -12.57 -41.26
CA ASN A 721 -24.06 -13.08 -39.88
C ASN A 721 -25.00 -14.28 -39.73
N THR A 722 -26.21 -14.16 -40.27
CA THR A 722 -27.18 -15.26 -40.26
C THR A 722 -26.58 -16.50 -40.94
N ARG A 723 -25.96 -16.34 -42.12
CA ARG A 723 -25.34 -17.42 -42.90
C ARG A 723 -24.18 -18.12 -42.19
N VAL A 724 -23.41 -17.40 -41.39
CA VAL A 724 -22.29 -17.96 -40.60
C VAL A 724 -22.71 -18.44 -39.20
N GLY A 725 -24.01 -18.41 -38.88
CA GLY A 725 -24.55 -18.87 -37.61
C GLY A 725 -24.45 -17.85 -36.46
N PHE A 726 -24.10 -16.59 -36.76
CA PHE A 726 -24.07 -15.52 -35.77
C PHE A 726 -25.43 -14.84 -35.58
N GLY A 727 -25.78 -14.60 -34.32
CA GLY A 727 -26.81 -13.62 -33.95
C GLY A 727 -26.36 -12.19 -34.29
N SER A 728 -27.31 -11.27 -34.43
CA SER A 728 -27.03 -9.87 -34.77
C SER A 728 -27.82 -8.91 -33.91
N VAL A 729 -27.18 -7.82 -33.50
CA VAL A 729 -27.82 -6.70 -32.80
C VAL A 729 -27.68 -5.46 -33.67
N ILE A 730 -28.80 -4.96 -34.21
CA ILE A 730 -28.83 -3.72 -34.98
C ILE A 730 -29.16 -2.58 -34.01
N ALA A 731 -28.16 -1.77 -33.68
CA ALA A 731 -28.28 -0.64 -32.76
C ALA A 731 -28.29 0.72 -33.49
N ASP A 732 -28.71 0.75 -34.76
CA ASP A 732 -28.90 1.99 -35.52
C ASP A 732 -29.91 2.92 -34.82
N ASP A 733 -29.72 4.23 -34.93
CA ASP A 733 -30.64 5.24 -34.39
C ASP A 733 -32.09 5.04 -34.85
N MET A 734 -33.03 5.53 -34.04
CA MET A 734 -34.46 5.50 -34.36
C MET A 734 -34.74 6.24 -35.67
N GLY A 735 -35.54 5.65 -36.56
CA GLY A 735 -35.90 6.25 -37.85
C GLY A 735 -34.97 5.89 -39.03
N LEU A 736 -33.85 5.20 -38.81
CA LEU A 736 -32.93 4.79 -39.91
C LEU A 736 -33.43 3.59 -40.75
N GLY A 737 -34.60 3.03 -40.44
CA GLY A 737 -35.23 1.97 -41.22
C GLY A 737 -34.70 0.56 -40.91
N LYS A 738 -34.45 0.26 -39.63
CA LYS A 738 -34.04 -1.08 -39.15
C LYS A 738 -35.00 -2.19 -39.62
N THR A 739 -36.30 -1.94 -39.55
CA THR A 739 -37.35 -2.87 -40.01
C THR A 739 -37.15 -3.25 -41.48
N LEU A 740 -36.84 -2.28 -42.35
CA LEU A 740 -36.61 -2.53 -43.77
C LEU A 740 -35.36 -3.41 -44.01
N GLN A 741 -34.28 -3.21 -43.23
CA GLN A 741 -33.08 -4.05 -43.32
C GLN A 741 -33.38 -5.50 -42.93
N VAL A 742 -34.17 -5.71 -41.87
CA VAL A 742 -34.61 -7.04 -41.44
C VAL A 742 -35.53 -7.69 -42.49
N ILE A 743 -36.49 -6.95 -43.04
CA ILE A 743 -37.39 -7.45 -44.09
C ILE A 743 -36.59 -7.87 -45.33
N ALA A 744 -35.60 -7.07 -45.76
CA ALA A 744 -34.72 -7.44 -46.86
C ALA A 744 -33.96 -8.73 -46.58
N THR A 745 -33.49 -8.91 -45.34
CA THR A 745 -32.80 -10.15 -44.91
C THR A 745 -33.72 -11.36 -44.97
N LEU A 746 -34.94 -11.26 -44.42
CA LEU A 746 -35.94 -12.32 -44.47
C LEU A 746 -36.33 -12.65 -45.91
N LEU A 747 -36.53 -11.64 -46.76
CA LEU A 747 -36.86 -11.86 -48.17
C LEU A 747 -35.72 -12.56 -48.90
N LYS A 748 -34.45 -12.25 -48.59
CA LYS A 748 -33.31 -12.97 -49.16
C LYS A 748 -33.29 -14.44 -48.76
N LEU A 749 -33.52 -14.72 -47.47
CA LEU A 749 -33.61 -16.10 -46.96
C LEU A 749 -34.76 -16.88 -47.65
N LYS A 750 -35.86 -16.21 -47.99
CA LYS A 750 -36.92 -16.81 -48.83
C LYS A 750 -36.41 -17.16 -50.22
N GLU A 751 -35.73 -16.24 -50.89
CA GLU A 751 -35.18 -16.47 -52.24
C GLU A 751 -34.19 -17.63 -52.28
N ASP A 752 -33.45 -17.84 -51.18
CA ASP A 752 -32.49 -18.94 -51.04
C ASP A 752 -33.15 -20.27 -50.62
N GLY A 753 -34.47 -20.29 -50.40
CA GLY A 753 -35.23 -21.51 -50.12
C GLY A 753 -35.26 -21.93 -48.64
N GLU A 754 -34.73 -21.14 -47.71
CA GLU A 754 -34.59 -21.52 -46.30
C GLU A 754 -35.95 -21.72 -45.59
N PHE A 755 -36.98 -20.99 -46.03
CA PHE A 755 -38.33 -21.12 -45.48
C PHE A 755 -39.13 -22.34 -45.96
N GLN A 756 -38.52 -23.25 -46.72
CA GLN A 756 -39.14 -24.54 -47.07
C GLN A 756 -39.17 -25.52 -45.89
N LYS A 757 -38.19 -25.43 -44.99
CA LYS A 757 -38.03 -26.35 -43.84
C LYS A 757 -38.25 -25.67 -42.48
N HIS A 758 -38.06 -24.36 -42.42
CA HIS A 758 -38.07 -23.57 -41.19
C HIS A 758 -38.94 -22.31 -41.34
N LYS A 759 -39.27 -21.64 -40.23
CA LYS A 759 -40.08 -20.41 -40.22
C LYS A 759 -39.37 -19.27 -39.51
N ALA A 760 -39.78 -18.03 -39.73
CA ALA A 760 -39.29 -16.89 -38.95
C ALA A 760 -40.31 -16.49 -37.87
N LEU A 761 -39.81 -16.11 -36.69
CA LEU A 761 -40.60 -15.54 -35.61
C LEU A 761 -40.21 -14.09 -35.40
N ILE A 762 -41.18 -13.19 -35.38
CA ILE A 762 -41.01 -11.77 -35.09
C ILE A 762 -41.74 -11.45 -33.79
N ILE A 763 -41.00 -10.98 -32.78
CA ILE A 763 -41.52 -10.63 -31.46
C ILE A 763 -41.43 -9.11 -31.30
N VAL A 764 -42.57 -8.46 -31.12
CA VAL A 764 -42.68 -7.00 -31.07
C VAL A 764 -43.50 -6.54 -29.86
N PRO A 765 -43.38 -5.29 -29.41
CA PRO A 765 -44.39 -4.67 -28.55
C PRO A 765 -45.78 -4.73 -29.20
N THR A 766 -46.83 -4.82 -28.39
CA THR A 766 -48.22 -4.92 -28.89
C THR A 766 -48.61 -3.77 -29.82
N THR A 767 -48.07 -2.57 -29.56
CA THR A 767 -48.30 -1.36 -30.37
C THR A 767 -47.69 -1.44 -31.78
N LEU A 768 -46.68 -2.30 -32.00
CA LEU A 768 -45.95 -2.40 -33.27
C LEU A 768 -46.41 -3.57 -34.15
N LEU A 769 -47.32 -4.42 -33.69
CA LEU A 769 -47.85 -5.57 -34.46
C LEU A 769 -48.36 -5.18 -35.84
N THR A 770 -49.30 -4.22 -35.87
CA THR A 770 -49.95 -3.77 -37.11
C THR A 770 -49.00 -2.98 -37.99
N ASN A 771 -48.00 -2.31 -37.40
CA ASN A 771 -46.98 -1.61 -38.15
C ASN A 771 -46.07 -2.59 -38.91
N TRP A 772 -45.58 -3.63 -38.24
CA TRP A 772 -44.78 -4.68 -38.87
C TRP A 772 -45.52 -5.40 -40.00
N GLU A 773 -46.79 -5.74 -39.79
CA GLU A 773 -47.63 -6.35 -40.83
C GLU A 773 -47.76 -5.43 -42.05
N LYS A 774 -48.05 -4.13 -41.85
CA LYS A 774 -48.13 -3.14 -42.93
C LYS A 774 -46.80 -2.95 -43.66
N GLU A 775 -45.68 -2.90 -42.94
CA GLU A 775 -44.36 -2.73 -43.53
C GLU A 775 -43.95 -3.94 -44.38
N ILE A 776 -44.22 -5.18 -43.92
CA ILE A 776 -43.96 -6.38 -44.72
C ILE A 776 -44.83 -6.39 -45.98
N GLN A 777 -46.13 -6.08 -45.88
CA GLN A 777 -47.01 -5.99 -47.03
C GLN A 777 -46.60 -4.89 -48.03
N LYS A 778 -46.09 -3.76 -47.53
CA LYS A 778 -45.60 -2.65 -48.35
C LYS A 778 -44.30 -3.01 -49.09
N PHE A 779 -43.30 -3.51 -48.36
CA PHE A 779 -41.93 -3.65 -48.87
C PHE A 779 -41.63 -5.04 -49.45
N ALA A 780 -42.31 -6.09 -48.97
CA ALA A 780 -42.09 -7.46 -49.39
C ALA A 780 -43.41 -8.27 -49.40
N PRO A 781 -44.40 -7.89 -50.24
CA PRO A 781 -45.73 -8.54 -50.28
C PRO A 781 -45.68 -10.02 -50.66
N SER A 782 -44.56 -10.49 -51.19
CA SER A 782 -44.35 -11.91 -51.43
C SER A 782 -44.05 -12.71 -50.16
N LEU A 783 -43.89 -12.10 -48.98
CA LEU A 783 -43.70 -12.81 -47.72
C LEU A 783 -45.05 -13.06 -47.04
N ASP A 784 -45.41 -14.32 -46.87
CA ASP A 784 -46.67 -14.71 -46.23
C ASP A 784 -46.52 -14.63 -44.70
N THR A 785 -47.23 -13.67 -44.09
CA THR A 785 -47.20 -13.39 -42.64
C THR A 785 -48.49 -13.80 -41.94
N HIS A 786 -48.38 -14.23 -40.69
CA HIS A 786 -49.53 -14.46 -39.82
C HIS A 786 -49.33 -13.77 -38.47
N VAL A 787 -50.30 -12.93 -38.05
CA VAL A 787 -50.31 -12.28 -36.74
C VAL A 787 -50.97 -13.19 -35.71
N TYR A 788 -50.18 -13.63 -34.73
CA TYR A 788 -50.63 -14.50 -33.63
C TYR A 788 -50.83 -13.68 -32.35
N HIS A 789 -52.00 -13.08 -32.23
CA HIS A 789 -52.41 -12.25 -31.09
C HIS A 789 -53.94 -12.23 -30.94
N GLY A 790 -54.46 -11.96 -29.73
CA GLY A 790 -55.90 -11.76 -29.49
C GLY A 790 -56.77 -12.99 -29.80
N SER A 791 -57.88 -12.80 -30.50
CA SER A 791 -58.77 -13.89 -30.96
C SER A 791 -58.22 -14.69 -32.14
N ASN A 792 -57.23 -14.16 -32.88
CA ASN A 792 -56.60 -14.80 -34.04
C ASN A 792 -55.44 -15.76 -33.68
N ARG A 793 -55.44 -16.32 -32.46
CA ARG A 793 -54.41 -17.27 -32.00
C ARG A 793 -54.62 -18.68 -32.54
N ASN A 794 -54.51 -18.85 -33.86
CA ASN A 794 -54.67 -20.14 -34.54
C ASN A 794 -53.41 -20.57 -35.29
N LEU A 795 -52.65 -21.51 -34.69
CA LEU A 795 -51.43 -22.04 -35.31
C LEU A 795 -51.68 -22.83 -36.60
N LYS A 796 -52.91 -23.27 -36.91
CA LYS A 796 -53.20 -23.94 -38.20
C LYS A 796 -53.03 -22.98 -39.38
N ALA A 797 -53.30 -21.69 -39.19
CA ALA A 797 -53.08 -20.67 -40.20
C ALA A 797 -51.59 -20.46 -40.51
N LEU A 798 -50.70 -20.88 -39.59
CA LEU A 798 -49.26 -20.85 -39.82
C LEU A 798 -48.86 -21.81 -40.94
N ALA A 799 -49.60 -22.88 -41.24
CA ALA A 799 -49.23 -23.88 -42.26
C ALA A 799 -48.87 -23.22 -43.61
N ASN A 800 -49.60 -22.17 -43.98
CA ASN A 800 -49.43 -21.43 -45.23
C ASN A 800 -48.58 -20.16 -45.08
N ALA A 801 -48.14 -19.82 -43.86
CA ALA A 801 -47.34 -18.64 -43.56
C ALA A 801 -45.87 -19.02 -43.27
N GLN A 802 -44.96 -18.14 -43.69
CA GLN A 802 -43.51 -18.28 -43.49
C GLN A 802 -43.03 -17.51 -42.26
N ILE A 803 -43.75 -16.43 -41.91
CA ILE A 803 -43.40 -15.53 -40.81
C ILE A 803 -44.55 -15.49 -39.82
N LEU A 804 -44.26 -15.72 -38.54
CA LEU A 804 -45.17 -15.48 -37.43
C LEU A 804 -44.82 -14.17 -36.74
N ILE A 805 -45.79 -13.27 -36.56
CA ILE A 805 -45.61 -12.02 -35.81
C ILE A 805 -46.43 -12.15 -34.52
N THR A 806 -45.79 -11.91 -33.38
CA THR A 806 -46.44 -12.02 -32.06
C THR A 806 -45.84 -11.03 -31.07
N THR A 807 -46.37 -11.02 -29.84
CA THR A 807 -45.93 -10.10 -28.79
C THR A 807 -45.19 -10.79 -27.67
N TYR A 808 -44.41 -10.01 -26.93
CA TYR A 808 -43.76 -10.44 -25.69
C TYR A 808 -44.74 -11.09 -24.68
N GLY A 809 -45.94 -10.54 -24.55
CA GLY A 809 -46.97 -11.09 -23.67
C GLY A 809 -47.45 -12.48 -24.10
N VAL A 810 -47.60 -12.70 -25.41
CA VAL A 810 -48.02 -13.99 -25.97
C VAL A 810 -46.90 -15.03 -25.90
N ILE A 811 -45.65 -14.63 -26.12
CA ILE A 811 -44.49 -15.53 -25.93
C ILE A 811 -44.41 -16.01 -24.48
N ARG A 812 -44.69 -15.13 -23.52
CA ARG A 812 -44.73 -15.48 -22.10
C ARG A 812 -45.83 -16.49 -21.78
N SER A 813 -47.04 -16.30 -22.29
CA SER A 813 -48.19 -17.16 -21.97
C SER A 813 -48.25 -18.46 -22.77
N GLU A 814 -47.81 -18.45 -24.04
CA GLU A 814 -47.95 -19.56 -24.98
C GLU A 814 -46.62 -20.09 -25.54
N GLY A 815 -45.49 -19.69 -24.92
CA GLY A 815 -44.15 -20.10 -25.36
C GLY A 815 -43.98 -21.60 -25.53
N ALA A 816 -44.61 -22.42 -24.69
CA ALA A 816 -44.55 -23.89 -24.80
C ALA A 816 -45.11 -24.44 -26.13
N LYS A 817 -46.11 -23.78 -26.73
CA LYS A 817 -46.62 -24.16 -28.06
C LYS A 817 -45.66 -23.75 -29.16
N LEU A 818 -45.09 -22.54 -29.04
CA LEU A 818 -44.18 -21.97 -30.03
C LEU A 818 -42.80 -22.65 -30.03
N GLN A 819 -42.37 -23.22 -28.90
CA GLN A 819 -41.15 -24.03 -28.79
C GLN A 819 -41.17 -25.33 -29.61
N LYS A 820 -42.37 -25.86 -29.92
CA LYS A 820 -42.52 -27.10 -30.70
C LYS A 820 -42.26 -26.88 -32.20
N LEU A 821 -42.23 -25.62 -32.64
CA LEU A 821 -41.96 -25.25 -34.03
C LEU A 821 -40.45 -25.03 -34.22
N LYS A 822 -39.95 -25.35 -35.40
CA LYS A 822 -38.56 -25.07 -35.77
C LYS A 822 -38.46 -23.69 -36.41
N TRP A 823 -37.78 -22.79 -35.72
CA TRP A 823 -37.51 -21.45 -36.21
C TRP A 823 -36.15 -21.42 -36.89
N LEU A 824 -36.04 -20.65 -37.96
CA LEU A 824 -34.77 -20.32 -38.63
C LEU A 824 -34.14 -19.08 -38.00
N VAL A 825 -34.98 -18.11 -37.67
CA VAL A 825 -34.56 -16.82 -37.14
C VAL A 825 -35.64 -16.29 -36.22
N ILE A 826 -35.21 -15.64 -35.14
CA ILE A 826 -36.07 -14.90 -34.23
C ILE A 826 -35.64 -13.44 -34.30
N VAL A 827 -36.56 -12.59 -34.74
CA VAL A 827 -36.40 -11.14 -34.71
C VAL A 827 -37.05 -10.62 -33.44
N ILE A 828 -36.29 -9.85 -32.66
CA ILE A 828 -36.75 -9.25 -31.41
C ILE A 828 -36.66 -7.73 -31.59
N ASP A 829 -37.82 -7.09 -31.71
CA ASP A 829 -37.90 -5.64 -31.82
C ASP A 829 -38.04 -5.00 -30.44
N GLU A 830 -37.40 -3.85 -30.22
CA GLU A 830 -37.33 -3.20 -28.91
C GLU A 830 -36.77 -4.14 -27.80
N ALA A 831 -35.56 -4.66 -28.02
CA ALA A 831 -34.90 -5.66 -27.17
C ALA A 831 -34.63 -5.20 -25.71
N GLN A 832 -34.79 -3.92 -25.38
CA GLN A 832 -34.78 -3.44 -24.00
C GLN A 832 -35.86 -4.11 -23.13
N ASN A 833 -36.92 -4.65 -23.75
CA ASN A 833 -37.95 -5.44 -23.09
C ASN A 833 -37.43 -6.77 -22.50
N ILE A 834 -36.23 -7.22 -22.90
CA ILE A 834 -35.58 -8.44 -22.38
C ILE A 834 -34.24 -8.16 -21.65
N LYS A 835 -34.01 -6.91 -21.22
CA LYS A 835 -32.75 -6.50 -20.56
C LYS A 835 -32.44 -7.27 -19.26
N ASN A 836 -33.47 -7.72 -18.54
CA ASN A 836 -33.31 -8.36 -17.24
C ASN A 836 -33.46 -9.90 -17.36
N PRO A 837 -32.37 -10.68 -17.20
CA PRO A 837 -32.37 -12.14 -17.34
C PRO A 837 -33.33 -12.87 -16.40
N GLY A 838 -33.65 -12.29 -15.24
CA GLY A 838 -34.50 -12.92 -14.23
C GLY A 838 -35.99 -12.98 -14.59
N THR A 839 -36.44 -12.11 -15.49
CA THR A 839 -37.86 -11.93 -15.81
C THR A 839 -38.46 -13.11 -16.57
N ALA A 840 -39.72 -13.45 -16.28
CA ALA A 840 -40.42 -14.57 -16.92
C ALA A 840 -40.50 -14.42 -18.45
N GLN A 841 -40.65 -13.19 -18.95
CA GLN A 841 -40.64 -12.87 -20.38
C GLN A 841 -39.29 -13.18 -21.02
N THR A 842 -38.19 -12.69 -20.45
CA THR A 842 -36.84 -12.97 -20.96
C THR A 842 -36.53 -14.46 -20.96
N LYS A 843 -36.90 -15.16 -19.88
CA LYS A 843 -36.78 -16.62 -19.80
C LYS A 843 -37.62 -17.33 -20.87
N ALA A 844 -38.83 -16.86 -21.16
CA ALA A 844 -39.68 -17.46 -22.19
C ALA A 844 -39.12 -17.28 -23.60
N VAL A 845 -38.64 -16.07 -23.93
CA VAL A 845 -37.98 -15.77 -25.21
C VAL A 845 -36.72 -16.63 -25.39
N LYS A 846 -35.83 -16.69 -24.38
CA LYS A 846 -34.58 -17.47 -24.44
C LYS A 846 -34.78 -18.99 -24.52
N LYS A 847 -35.98 -19.51 -24.23
CA LYS A 847 -36.29 -20.94 -24.38
C LYS A 847 -36.70 -21.33 -25.81
N ILE A 848 -37.00 -20.36 -26.67
CA ILE A 848 -37.30 -20.64 -28.08
C ILE A 848 -35.97 -20.97 -28.79
N LYS A 849 -35.93 -22.09 -29.50
CA LYS A 849 -34.77 -22.50 -30.30
C LYS A 849 -34.93 -22.00 -31.73
N ALA A 850 -33.93 -21.29 -32.23
CA ALA A 850 -33.77 -20.91 -33.63
C ALA A 850 -32.35 -21.23 -34.08
#